data_AF-A0AAV7HBF6-F1
#
_entry.id   AF-A0AAV7HBF6-F1
#
_cell.length_a   1.000
_cell.length_b   1.000
_cell.length_c   1.000
_cell.angle_alpha   90.00
_cell.angle_beta   90.00
_cell.angle_gamma   90.00
#
_symmetry.space_group_name_H-M   'P 1'
#
loop_
_entity.id
_entity.type
_entity.pdbx_description
1 polymer ?
#
loop_
_entity_poly.entity_id
_entity_poly.type
_entity_poly.pdbx_seq_one_letter_code
_entity_poly.pdbx_strand_id
1 'polypeptide(L)'
;MYVRKFIYISSAVVISLILCISEANRITNEPSNQCAQYNHGCNPYSLHPCCDPILSCKIKKSRSEFICGETIIGKLRCHHDRHCGRIKFAKCSKNSYCVCSLSTAVINNSSCEPALDSYCATDSDCLINNSVCKSSKCQCRSKYVVINGNQCVHPYVGMSCTDDDYCNFYINHTICSSENKCACNHNSYYYNRTVHSLLFNMSVTNDEECKAGQAFCLDNKCYHHSVAGFLDKFCSEDINCFGSLLGELCDIDKDCLPYNSVCSDKKCKCAMNYRNNSIFFCLPSMLNQNCWINNHCSAIPNAECSDYQCECKVGYVESNPTTCSPLLGTQCTKLDECAVRHSICFDGQCECSDFFTPQSNDRCRSTLLQKTCETDRDCVNIKFSYCSASNLCSCIRNNIALNGSACGGLLNQYCSHDLPCVTENSVCVNNNCECKFFFKNSDAKCFPLRLGESCDNNHDCNLIKYAKCSASRKCSCLINYVARNSTSCSPLLDERCQVDDECYANNSDCIANKCRCRDGFQVVGSNSRCKSSTLGDRCNIFEDCSMIKNSICSSDKICICPPNYFAVGRYFCTPLINATCSNDLECLNDLFHCVDDKCQCKSGYTPISVDRCIKQSLMYSCKDISECSDSWHWNCATSGKCVCHVDNVAINSSTCLPSLNGYCWRDDQCMAENSDCTDYRCRCKPAFVAVANNHCVFQVE
;
A
#
# COMPACT_ATOMS: atom_id res chain seq x y z
N MET A 1 60.65 69.14 -19.21
CA MET A 1 60.54 67.79 -18.59
C MET A 1 59.43 67.66 -17.54
N TYR A 2 58.37 68.49 -17.57
CA TYR A 2 57.29 68.47 -16.56
C TYR A 2 55.87 68.25 -17.09
N VAL A 3 55.65 68.12 -18.40
CA VAL A 3 54.30 67.97 -18.98
C VAL A 3 53.94 66.50 -19.29
N ARG A 4 54.93 65.61 -19.47
CA ARG A 4 54.67 64.18 -19.76
C ARG A 4 54.36 63.31 -18.54
N LYS A 5 54.68 63.75 -17.32
CA LYS A 5 54.37 63.00 -16.09
C LYS A 5 52.96 63.25 -15.55
N PHE A 6 52.32 64.36 -15.91
CA PHE A 6 50.98 64.70 -15.43
C PHE A 6 49.87 63.94 -16.20
N ILE A 7 50.08 63.66 -17.48
CA ILE A 7 49.08 62.97 -18.32
C ILE A 7 48.96 61.49 -17.97
N TYR A 8 50.05 60.83 -17.56
CA TYR A 8 50.00 59.41 -17.15
C TYR A 8 49.33 59.19 -15.79
N ILE A 9 49.44 60.16 -14.88
CA ILE A 9 48.81 60.08 -13.56
C ILE A 9 47.31 60.39 -13.65
N SER A 10 46.90 61.31 -14.54
CA SER A 10 45.48 61.60 -14.74
C SER A 10 44.72 60.48 -15.45
N SER A 11 45.33 59.79 -16.43
CA SER A 11 44.68 58.66 -17.10
C SER A 11 44.51 57.42 -16.20
N ALA A 12 45.46 57.15 -15.31
CA ALA A 12 45.37 56.01 -14.38
C ALA A 12 44.31 56.22 -13.29
N VAL A 13 44.13 57.46 -12.82
CA VAL A 13 43.10 57.80 -11.83
C VAL A 13 41.70 57.72 -12.42
N VAL A 14 41.51 58.11 -13.68
CA VAL A 14 40.21 58.02 -14.38
C VAL A 14 39.84 56.55 -14.67
N ILE A 15 40.78 55.69 -15.05
CA ILE A 15 40.51 54.26 -15.27
C ILE A 15 40.18 53.55 -13.94
N SER A 16 40.88 53.86 -12.84
CA SER A 16 40.55 53.31 -11.52
C SER A 16 39.21 53.82 -10.97
N LEU A 17 38.81 55.06 -11.27
CA LEU A 17 37.49 55.58 -10.90
C LEU A 17 36.35 54.95 -11.73
N ILE A 18 36.57 54.66 -13.02
CA ILE A 18 35.58 53.98 -13.85
C ILE A 18 35.39 52.51 -13.42
N LEU A 19 36.48 51.81 -13.05
CA LEU A 19 36.40 50.46 -12.49
C LEU A 19 35.75 50.42 -11.10
N CYS A 20 35.96 51.44 -10.26
CA CYS A 20 35.24 51.57 -8.98
C CYS A 20 33.74 51.87 -9.16
N ILE A 21 33.33 52.59 -10.21
CA ILE A 21 31.91 52.88 -10.48
C ILE A 21 31.18 51.65 -11.04
N SER A 22 31.86 50.73 -11.74
CA SER A 22 31.27 49.44 -12.14
C SER A 22 31.09 48.45 -10.98
N GLU A 23 31.91 48.53 -9.94
CA GLU A 23 31.78 47.70 -8.73
C GLU A 23 30.80 48.28 -7.70
N ALA A 24 30.65 49.61 -7.64
CA ALA A 24 29.79 50.31 -6.67
C ALA A 24 28.32 50.46 -7.10
N ASN A 25 28.00 50.35 -8.39
CA ASN A 25 26.61 50.34 -8.88
C ASN A 25 25.94 48.95 -8.86
N ARG A 26 26.56 47.95 -8.21
CA ARG A 26 25.96 46.62 -7.97
C ARG A 26 25.34 46.45 -6.58
N ILE A 27 25.15 47.54 -5.84
CA ILE A 27 24.52 47.59 -4.52
C ILE A 27 23.82 48.96 -4.46
N THR A 28 22.58 49.14 -4.94
CA THR A 28 21.35 48.79 -4.21
C THR A 28 20.12 48.88 -5.12
N ASN A 29 19.22 47.91 -4.95
CA ASN A 29 17.79 47.85 -5.28
C ASN A 29 17.38 46.65 -6.14
N GLU A 30 17.61 45.45 -5.61
CA GLU A 30 16.75 44.29 -5.88
C GLU A 30 16.06 43.89 -4.57
N PRO A 31 14.74 43.59 -4.57
CA PRO A 31 14.11 42.92 -3.44
C PRO A 31 14.64 41.47 -3.39
N SER A 32 15.42 41.15 -2.37
CA SER A 32 16.03 39.83 -2.17
C SER A 32 15.01 38.79 -1.72
N ASN A 33 14.20 38.28 -2.65
CA ASN A 33 13.47 37.01 -2.49
C ASN A 33 14.33 35.81 -2.93
N GLN A 34 15.60 35.79 -2.56
CA GLN A 34 16.45 34.60 -2.73
C GLN A 34 16.45 33.81 -1.44
N CYS A 35 15.67 32.74 -1.43
CA CYS A 35 15.69 31.71 -0.41
C CYS A 35 16.93 30.81 -0.60
N ALA A 36 17.44 30.18 0.47
CA ALA A 36 18.61 29.29 0.37
C ALA A 36 18.21 27.81 0.23
N GLN A 37 18.96 27.06 -0.58
CA GLN A 37 18.76 25.62 -0.80
C GLN A 37 19.34 24.79 0.35
N TYR A 38 19.05 23.47 0.40
CA TYR A 38 19.57 22.57 1.43
C TYR A 38 21.09 22.71 1.61
N ASN A 39 21.53 22.87 2.87
CA ASN A 39 22.93 23.02 3.28
C ASN A 39 23.63 24.31 2.80
N HIS A 40 22.90 25.27 2.22
CA HIS A 40 23.41 26.60 1.85
C HIS A 40 23.22 27.62 2.97
N GLY A 41 24.07 28.64 2.96
CA GLY A 41 24.01 29.78 3.88
C GLY A 41 22.69 30.52 3.79
N CYS A 42 22.04 30.79 4.92
CA CYS A 42 20.73 31.43 4.99
C CYS A 42 20.73 32.57 6.00
N ASN A 43 19.90 33.59 5.78
CA ASN A 43 19.71 34.67 6.75
C ASN A 43 18.52 34.35 7.67
N PRO A 44 18.70 34.09 8.97
CA PRO A 44 17.61 33.71 9.87
C PRO A 44 16.56 34.82 10.08
N TYR A 45 16.86 36.06 9.67
CA TYR A 45 15.94 37.20 9.76
C TYR A 45 15.18 37.47 8.45
N SER A 46 15.39 36.67 7.40
CA SER A 46 14.63 36.77 6.15
C SER A 46 13.23 36.14 6.29
N LEU A 47 12.24 36.70 5.60
CA LEU A 47 10.87 36.16 5.54
C LEU A 47 10.84 34.75 4.92
N HIS A 48 11.71 34.48 3.93
CA HIS A 48 11.88 33.20 3.25
C HIS A 48 13.38 32.79 3.24
N PRO A 49 13.92 32.30 4.36
CA PRO A 49 15.35 32.03 4.47
C PRO A 49 15.77 30.75 3.74
N CYS A 50 14.86 29.80 3.53
CA CYS A 50 15.09 28.53 2.83
C CYS A 50 14.02 28.31 1.76
N CYS A 51 14.39 27.74 0.60
CA CYS A 51 13.48 27.58 -0.54
C CYS A 51 12.53 26.40 -0.38
N ASP A 52 13.01 25.34 0.26
CA ASP A 52 12.20 24.17 0.55
C ASP A 52 11.44 24.39 1.88
N PRO A 53 10.10 24.32 1.88
CA PRO A 53 9.28 24.54 3.07
C PRO A 53 9.54 23.55 4.21
N ILE A 54 10.17 22.40 3.95
CA ILE A 54 10.56 21.44 5.01
C ILE A 54 11.87 21.81 5.71
N LEU A 55 12.59 22.81 5.20
CA LEU A 55 13.88 23.26 5.71
C LEU A 55 13.76 24.54 6.54
N SER A 56 14.57 24.63 7.59
CA SER A 56 14.71 25.81 8.44
C SER A 56 16.17 26.24 8.54
N CYS A 57 16.38 27.54 8.72
CA CYS A 57 17.69 28.16 8.81
C CYS A 57 18.30 27.92 10.20
N LYS A 58 19.31 27.04 10.31
CA LYS A 58 19.89 26.56 11.57
C LYS A 58 21.40 26.81 11.66
N ILE A 59 21.92 26.99 12.87
CA ILE A 59 23.35 27.20 13.11
C ILE A 59 24.16 25.92 12.84
N LYS A 60 25.22 26.02 12.05
CA LYS A 60 26.18 24.93 11.80
C LYS A 60 27.11 24.80 13.01
N LYS A 61 27.22 23.60 13.61
CA LYS A 61 27.88 23.34 14.92
C LYS A 61 29.37 23.73 15.05
N SER A 62 30.01 24.33 14.05
CA SER A 62 31.44 24.68 14.11
C SER A 62 31.79 26.13 13.74
N ARG A 63 30.86 26.95 13.26
CA ARG A 63 31.06 28.39 12.96
C ARG A 63 29.71 29.10 13.11
N SER A 64 29.68 30.39 13.47
CA SER A 64 28.47 31.23 13.61
C SER A 64 27.75 31.48 12.26
N GLU A 65 27.53 30.43 11.49
CA GLU A 65 27.04 30.39 10.13
C GLU A 65 25.71 29.64 10.13
N PHE A 66 24.69 30.23 9.52
CA PHE A 66 23.35 29.65 9.44
C PHE A 66 23.18 28.96 8.09
N ILE A 67 22.65 27.73 8.10
CA ILE A 67 22.40 26.93 6.90
C ILE A 67 20.98 26.37 6.88
N CYS A 68 20.40 26.17 5.70
CA CYS A 68 19.11 25.50 5.58
C CYS A 68 19.24 23.99 5.85
N GLY A 69 18.43 23.44 6.75
CA GLY A 69 18.34 22.00 6.95
C GLY A 69 17.03 21.57 7.61
N GLU A 70 16.80 20.26 7.66
CA GLU A 70 15.51 19.67 8.04
C GLU A 70 14.94 20.20 9.38
N THR A 71 13.65 20.50 9.35
CA THR A 71 12.89 21.03 10.50
C THR A 71 12.41 19.87 11.36
N ILE A 72 12.88 19.80 12.62
CA ILE A 72 12.55 18.72 13.55
C ILE A 72 11.71 19.27 14.73
N ILE A 73 10.49 18.74 14.91
CA ILE A 73 9.61 18.98 16.07
C ILE A 73 10.38 18.64 17.35
N GLY A 74 10.33 19.52 18.35
CA GLY A 74 11.10 19.39 19.58
C GLY A 74 12.56 19.89 19.51
N LYS A 75 13.06 20.31 18.34
CA LYS A 75 14.38 20.95 18.18
C LYS A 75 14.32 22.38 17.64
N LEU A 76 13.19 22.80 17.09
CA LEU A 76 12.94 24.17 16.63
C LEU A 76 12.63 25.09 17.81
N ARG A 77 13.46 26.11 18.04
CA ARG A 77 13.25 27.07 19.13
C ARG A 77 12.14 28.06 18.81
N CYS A 78 11.36 28.42 19.82
CA CYS A 78 10.26 29.39 19.71
C CYS A 78 10.19 30.27 20.96
N HIS A 79 9.57 31.44 20.80
CA HIS A 79 9.24 32.35 21.91
C HIS A 79 7.74 32.67 21.97
N HIS A 80 7.07 32.57 20.81
CA HIS A 80 5.63 32.69 20.66
C HIS A 80 5.15 31.67 19.62
N ASP A 81 3.86 31.31 19.67
CA ASP A 81 3.26 30.30 18.79
C ASP A 81 3.41 30.63 17.30
N ARG A 82 3.44 31.92 16.95
CA ARG A 82 3.71 32.38 15.57
C ARG A 82 5.03 31.88 14.98
N HIS A 83 6.04 31.58 15.81
CA HIS A 83 7.32 31.03 15.34
C HIS A 83 7.19 29.56 14.92
N CYS A 84 6.14 28.87 15.39
CA CYS A 84 5.81 27.50 15.00
C CYS A 84 4.81 27.43 13.84
N GLY A 85 4.34 28.58 13.33
CA GLY A 85 3.29 28.66 12.29
C GLY A 85 3.64 28.02 10.93
N ARG A 86 4.89 27.58 10.74
CA ARG A 86 5.32 26.79 9.57
C ARG A 86 5.00 25.30 9.68
N ILE A 87 4.78 24.79 10.91
CA ILE A 87 4.32 23.43 11.17
C ILE A 87 2.84 23.54 11.52
N LYS A 88 1.96 23.09 10.63
CA LYS A 88 0.51 23.09 10.88
C LYS A 88 0.23 22.39 12.22
N PHE A 89 -0.63 22.98 13.03
CA PHE A 89 -0.99 22.49 14.37
C PHE A 89 0.15 22.46 15.40
N ALA A 90 1.29 23.12 15.20
CA ALA A 90 2.32 23.27 16.23
C ALA A 90 2.16 24.56 17.05
N LYS A 91 2.50 24.49 18.34
CA LYS A 91 2.57 25.61 19.29
C LYS A 91 3.91 25.66 20.00
N CYS A 92 4.20 26.78 20.63
CA CYS A 92 5.41 26.92 21.42
C CYS A 92 5.25 26.28 22.81
N SER A 93 6.13 25.35 23.14
CA SER A 93 6.21 24.75 24.47
C SER A 93 6.78 25.73 25.48
N LYS A 94 6.47 25.51 26.77
CA LYS A 94 7.08 26.23 27.90
C LYS A 94 8.62 26.11 27.93
N ASN A 95 9.18 25.08 27.30
CA ASN A 95 10.62 24.89 27.18
C ASN A 95 11.24 25.63 25.96
N SER A 96 10.49 26.54 25.33
CA SER A 96 10.92 27.32 24.15
C SER A 96 11.21 26.47 22.91
N TYR A 97 10.48 25.38 22.72
CA TYR A 97 10.55 24.53 21.51
C TYR A 97 9.16 24.29 20.91
N CYS A 98 9.06 24.21 19.58
CA CYS A 98 7.80 23.88 18.91
C CYS A 98 7.40 22.43 19.19
N VAL A 99 6.17 22.25 19.64
CA VAL A 99 5.52 20.97 19.94
C VAL A 99 4.14 20.94 19.30
N CYS A 100 3.55 19.77 19.10
CA CYS A 100 2.18 19.66 18.60
C CYS A 100 1.17 20.27 19.59
N SER A 101 0.15 20.91 19.04
CA SER A 101 -0.96 21.51 19.79
C SER A 101 -1.85 20.43 20.40
N LEU A 102 -2.70 20.81 21.35
CA LEU A 102 -3.60 19.88 22.02
C LEU A 102 -4.45 19.13 20.99
N SER A 103 -4.54 17.81 21.14
CA SER A 103 -5.28 16.90 20.24
C SER A 103 -4.63 16.64 18.87
N THR A 104 -3.33 16.92 18.74
CA THR A 104 -2.51 16.54 17.57
C THR A 104 -1.27 15.76 17.98
N ALA A 105 -0.87 14.75 17.20
CA ALA A 105 0.25 13.85 17.50
C ALA A 105 1.39 13.99 16.48
N VAL A 106 2.64 13.78 16.93
CA VAL A 106 3.82 13.74 16.07
C VAL A 106 3.80 12.42 15.31
N ILE A 107 3.65 12.47 13.98
CA ILE A 107 3.66 11.25 13.13
C ILE A 107 4.99 11.08 12.39
N ASN A 108 5.67 12.17 12.12
CA ASN A 108 7.06 12.15 11.69
C ASN A 108 7.82 13.30 12.36
N ASN A 109 9.13 13.37 12.16
CA ASN A 109 9.95 14.39 12.81
C ASN A 109 9.60 15.84 12.41
N SER A 110 8.72 16.09 11.43
CA SER A 110 8.41 17.43 10.89
C SER A 110 6.91 17.78 10.81
N SER A 111 6.00 16.89 11.24
CA SER A 111 4.54 17.05 11.09
C SER A 111 3.75 16.70 12.35
N CYS A 112 2.71 17.48 12.61
CA CYS A 112 1.69 17.23 13.63
C CYS A 112 0.37 16.88 12.94
N GLU A 113 -0.22 15.73 13.25
CA GLU A 113 -1.50 15.32 12.68
C GLU A 113 -2.65 15.43 13.69
N PRO A 114 -3.83 15.95 13.25
CA PRO A 114 -5.05 15.98 14.05
C PRO A 114 -5.68 14.58 14.26
N ALA A 115 -6.16 14.30 15.47
CA ALA A 115 -6.98 13.12 15.77
C ALA A 115 -8.41 13.24 15.18
N LEU A 116 -9.17 12.14 15.10
CA LEU A 116 -10.61 12.22 14.81
C LEU A 116 -11.32 13.09 15.88
N ASP A 117 -12.37 13.82 15.46
CA ASP A 117 -13.08 14.85 16.23
C ASP A 117 -12.31 16.13 16.59
N SER A 118 -11.10 16.31 16.08
CA SER A 118 -10.36 17.57 16.20
C SER A 118 -10.81 18.62 15.17
N TYR A 119 -10.50 19.90 15.45
CA TYR A 119 -10.92 21.01 14.60
C TYR A 119 -10.29 20.95 13.21
N CYS A 120 -11.10 21.17 12.18
CA CYS A 120 -10.69 21.31 10.79
C CYS A 120 -11.41 22.48 10.12
N ALA A 121 -10.79 23.07 9.10
CA ALA A 121 -11.42 24.09 8.26
C ALA A 121 -11.81 23.52 6.88
N THR A 122 -11.04 22.55 6.38
CA THR A 122 -11.24 21.89 5.09
C THR A 122 -10.96 20.39 5.20
N ASP A 123 -11.45 19.60 4.23
CA ASP A 123 -11.15 18.16 4.17
C ASP A 123 -9.64 17.87 4.14
N SER A 124 -8.83 18.78 3.58
CA SER A 124 -7.37 18.66 3.53
C SER A 124 -6.68 18.78 4.88
N ASP A 125 -7.38 19.30 5.89
CA ASP A 125 -6.86 19.35 7.27
C ASP A 125 -7.00 17.99 7.97
N CYS A 126 -7.81 17.08 7.43
CA CYS A 126 -8.05 15.75 7.97
C CYS A 126 -7.17 14.71 7.26
N LEU A 127 -5.97 14.50 7.80
CA LEU A 127 -4.94 13.63 7.21
C LEU A 127 -5.18 12.12 7.43
N ILE A 128 -6.15 11.74 8.26
CA ILE A 128 -6.56 10.35 8.45
C ILE A 128 -7.25 9.85 7.18
N ASN A 129 -6.74 8.76 6.59
CA ASN A 129 -7.32 8.16 5.39
C ASN A 129 -8.82 7.90 5.56
N ASN A 130 -9.61 8.29 4.57
CA ASN A 130 -11.08 8.22 4.58
C ASN A 130 -11.77 9.11 5.63
N SER A 131 -11.13 10.17 6.10
CA SER A 131 -11.77 11.24 6.87
C SER A 131 -12.08 12.48 6.02
N VAL A 132 -13.02 13.29 6.49
CA VAL A 132 -13.51 14.55 5.91
C VAL A 132 -13.79 15.55 7.02
N CYS A 133 -13.73 16.83 6.69
CA CYS A 133 -14.07 17.88 7.62
C CYS A 133 -15.57 18.10 7.63
N LYS A 134 -16.25 17.61 8.66
CA LYS A 134 -17.70 17.75 8.82
C LYS A 134 -18.01 18.50 10.10
N SER A 135 -18.78 19.59 9.99
CA SER A 135 -19.12 20.46 11.12
C SER A 135 -17.88 20.98 11.88
N SER A 136 -16.86 21.38 11.13
CA SER A 136 -15.57 21.85 11.65
C SER A 136 -14.81 20.82 12.51
N LYS A 137 -15.12 19.53 12.35
CA LYS A 137 -14.39 18.42 12.98
C LYS A 137 -14.01 17.33 11.98
N CYS A 138 -12.84 16.72 12.14
CA CYS A 138 -12.44 15.59 11.31
C CYS A 138 -13.26 14.34 11.67
N GLN A 139 -14.05 13.85 10.73
CA GLN A 139 -14.92 12.68 10.88
C GLN A 139 -14.69 11.71 9.73
N CYS A 140 -14.99 10.43 9.92
CA CYS A 140 -14.92 9.47 8.83
C CYS A 140 -15.94 9.81 7.72
N ARG A 141 -15.56 9.56 6.46
CA ARG A 141 -16.45 9.63 5.30
C ARG A 141 -17.65 8.72 5.51
N SER A 142 -18.78 9.09 4.93
CA SER A 142 -19.98 8.24 4.90
C SER A 142 -19.60 6.83 4.43
N LYS A 143 -20.04 5.80 5.17
CA LYS A 143 -19.70 4.36 5.01
C LYS A 143 -18.35 3.91 5.59
N TYR A 144 -17.70 4.71 6.44
CA TYR A 144 -16.53 4.30 7.22
C TYR A 144 -16.81 4.45 8.72
N VAL A 145 -16.28 3.55 9.53
CA VAL A 145 -16.43 3.54 11.00
C VAL A 145 -15.10 3.78 11.69
N VAL A 146 -15.16 4.40 12.88
CA VAL A 146 -13.99 4.69 13.70
C VAL A 146 -13.57 3.43 14.45
N ILE A 147 -12.32 3.00 14.31
CA ILE A 147 -11.69 1.99 15.17
C ILE A 147 -10.55 2.61 15.97
N ASN A 148 -10.44 2.23 17.25
CA ASN A 148 -9.35 2.61 18.16
C ASN A 148 -9.12 4.14 18.24
N GLY A 149 -10.17 4.93 18.03
CA GLY A 149 -10.17 6.39 18.15
C GLY A 149 -9.42 7.18 17.08
N ASN A 150 -8.68 6.52 16.16
CA ASN A 150 -7.77 7.21 15.23
C ASN A 150 -7.71 6.59 13.81
N GLN A 151 -8.64 5.70 13.44
CA GLN A 151 -8.68 5.08 12.10
C GLN A 151 -10.10 5.04 11.54
N CYS A 152 -10.26 5.37 10.26
CA CYS A 152 -11.50 5.19 9.50
C CYS A 152 -11.39 3.98 8.59
N VAL A 153 -12.14 2.92 8.88
CA VAL A 153 -12.11 1.67 8.11
C VAL A 153 -13.48 1.29 7.57
N HIS A 154 -13.51 0.37 6.61
CA HIS A 154 -14.77 -0.20 6.14
C HIS A 154 -15.49 -0.97 7.26
N PRO A 155 -16.83 -0.83 7.36
CA PRO A 155 -17.65 -1.62 8.26
C PRO A 155 -17.46 -3.12 8.05
N TYR A 156 -17.41 -3.88 9.15
CA TYR A 156 -17.26 -5.33 9.13
C TYR A 156 -18.09 -5.97 10.24
N VAL A 157 -18.50 -7.22 10.03
CA VAL A 157 -19.23 -8.00 11.04
C VAL A 157 -18.31 -8.23 12.25
N GLY A 158 -18.80 -7.89 13.45
CA GLY A 158 -18.04 -7.88 14.70
C GLY A 158 -17.63 -6.49 15.19
N MET A 159 -17.86 -5.41 14.42
CA MET A 159 -17.60 -4.04 14.87
C MET A 159 -18.57 -3.61 15.99
N SER A 160 -18.14 -2.67 16.85
CA SER A 160 -18.99 -2.15 17.93
C SER A 160 -20.23 -1.42 17.40
N CYS A 161 -21.35 -1.52 18.12
CA CYS A 161 -22.63 -0.89 17.76
C CYS A 161 -23.39 -0.37 18.97
N THR A 162 -24.32 0.55 18.72
CA THR A 162 -25.25 1.07 19.74
C THR A 162 -26.63 0.42 19.67
N ASP A 163 -27.06 0.06 18.46
CA ASP A 163 -28.39 -0.47 18.17
C ASP A 163 -28.41 -1.16 16.79
N ASP A 164 -29.53 -1.81 16.48
CA ASP A 164 -29.71 -2.52 15.21
C ASP A 164 -29.66 -1.58 14.01
N ASP A 165 -30.16 -0.35 14.14
CA ASP A 165 -30.16 0.64 13.06
C ASP A 165 -28.73 1.06 12.70
N TYR A 166 -27.85 1.19 13.68
CA TYR A 166 -26.43 1.44 13.49
C TYR A 166 -25.79 0.35 12.65
N CYS A 167 -26.00 -0.92 12.99
CA CYS A 167 -25.46 -2.04 12.22
C CYS A 167 -26.05 -2.10 10.81
N ASN A 168 -27.37 -2.01 10.69
CA ASN A 168 -28.07 -2.12 9.42
C ASN A 168 -27.77 -0.95 8.46
N PHE A 169 -27.49 0.25 8.99
CA PHE A 169 -27.07 1.43 8.22
C PHE A 169 -25.73 1.20 7.49
N TYR A 170 -24.78 0.53 8.16
CA TYR A 170 -23.44 0.29 7.61
C TYR A 170 -23.30 -1.05 6.88
N ILE A 171 -24.01 -2.09 7.35
CA ILE A 171 -23.97 -3.45 6.81
C ILE A 171 -25.40 -3.99 6.78
N ASN A 172 -25.98 -4.07 5.58
CA ASN A 172 -27.36 -4.51 5.43
C ASN A 172 -27.56 -5.93 5.98
N HIS A 173 -28.70 -6.18 6.61
CA HIS A 173 -29.06 -7.46 7.26
C HIS A 173 -28.21 -7.82 8.50
N THR A 174 -27.68 -6.82 9.21
CA THR A 174 -27.00 -7.03 10.50
C THR A 174 -27.77 -6.40 11.66
N ILE A 175 -27.64 -6.99 12.84
CA ILE A 175 -28.23 -6.54 14.11
C ILE A 175 -27.13 -6.32 15.15
N CYS A 176 -27.40 -5.50 16.15
CA CYS A 176 -26.49 -5.30 17.27
C CYS A 176 -26.70 -6.41 18.30
N SER A 177 -25.69 -7.25 18.46
CA SER A 177 -25.71 -8.32 19.47
C SER A 177 -25.70 -7.75 20.89
N SER A 178 -26.04 -8.60 21.86
CA SER A 178 -25.98 -8.27 23.30
C SER A 178 -24.56 -7.91 23.80
N GLU A 179 -23.51 -8.18 23.03
CA GLU A 179 -22.13 -7.75 23.31
C GLU A 179 -21.79 -6.38 22.70
N ASN A 180 -22.79 -5.63 22.22
CA ASN A 180 -22.62 -4.38 21.47
C ASN A 180 -21.73 -4.55 20.23
N LYS A 181 -21.88 -5.68 19.51
CA LYS A 181 -21.19 -5.94 18.23
C LYS A 181 -22.17 -6.27 17.11
N CYS A 182 -21.93 -5.76 15.90
CA CYS A 182 -22.75 -6.08 14.74
C CYS A 182 -22.60 -7.56 14.36
N ALA A 183 -23.71 -8.28 14.34
CA ALA A 183 -23.82 -9.67 13.94
C ALA A 183 -24.80 -9.82 12.78
N CYS A 184 -24.68 -10.90 12.01
CA CYS A 184 -25.69 -11.22 10.99
C CYS A 184 -27.04 -11.45 11.69
N ASN A 185 -28.12 -10.95 11.10
CA ASN A 185 -29.46 -11.29 11.57
C ASN A 185 -29.74 -12.79 11.33
N HIS A 186 -30.79 -13.33 11.95
CA HIS A 186 -31.14 -14.76 11.86
C HIS A 186 -31.38 -15.30 10.43
N ASN A 187 -31.51 -14.42 9.43
CA ASN A 187 -31.78 -14.73 8.03
C ASN A 187 -30.63 -14.29 7.10
N SER A 188 -29.40 -14.20 7.59
CA SER A 188 -28.24 -13.85 6.77
C SER A 188 -26.98 -14.58 7.22
N TYR A 189 -26.01 -14.71 6.31
CA TYR A 189 -24.70 -15.28 6.61
C TYR A 189 -23.59 -14.45 5.96
N TYR A 190 -22.40 -14.52 6.55
CA TYR A 190 -21.23 -13.77 6.08
C TYR A 190 -20.33 -14.65 5.22
N TYR A 191 -20.17 -14.29 3.95
CA TYR A 191 -19.30 -15.00 3.00
C TYR A 191 -18.54 -14.03 2.11
N ASN A 192 -17.23 -14.27 1.91
CA ASN A 192 -16.34 -13.45 1.08
C ASN A 192 -16.48 -11.93 1.31
N ARG A 193 -16.34 -11.48 2.56
CA ARG A 193 -16.44 -10.07 3.00
C ARG A 193 -17.77 -9.35 2.69
N THR A 194 -18.83 -10.08 2.39
CA THR A 194 -20.19 -9.55 2.17
C THR A 194 -21.21 -10.31 3.01
N VAL A 195 -22.25 -9.63 3.49
CA VAL A 195 -23.39 -10.25 4.17
C VAL A 195 -24.43 -10.61 3.11
N HIS A 196 -24.77 -11.89 3.03
CA HIS A 196 -25.73 -12.44 2.08
C HIS A 196 -27.03 -12.75 2.82
N SER A 197 -28.16 -12.33 2.25
CA SER A 197 -29.48 -12.72 2.73
C SER A 197 -29.71 -14.20 2.41
N LEU A 198 -30.21 -14.96 3.39
CA LEU A 198 -30.85 -16.25 3.16
C LEU A 198 -32.20 -15.98 2.47
N LEU A 199 -32.21 -15.87 1.14
CA LEU A 199 -33.43 -16.02 0.34
C LEU A 199 -33.84 -17.49 0.22
N PHE A 200 -33.74 -18.25 1.30
CA PHE A 200 -34.26 -19.61 1.34
C PHE A 200 -35.66 -19.58 1.96
N ASN A 201 -36.63 -20.16 1.24
CA ASN A 201 -38.02 -20.35 1.68
C ASN A 201 -38.95 -19.12 1.60
N MET A 202 -38.61 -18.08 0.82
CA MET A 202 -39.57 -17.03 0.44
C MET A 202 -40.37 -17.44 -0.81
N SER A 203 -41.66 -17.12 -0.81
CA SER A 203 -42.55 -17.30 -1.96
C SER A 203 -42.17 -16.33 -3.08
N VAL A 204 -41.59 -16.84 -4.15
CA VAL A 204 -41.17 -16.12 -5.37
C VAL A 204 -41.93 -16.62 -6.58
N THR A 205 -42.06 -15.83 -7.64
CA THR A 205 -42.83 -16.21 -8.84
C THR A 205 -41.98 -16.56 -10.06
N ASN A 206 -40.70 -16.20 -10.03
CA ASN A 206 -39.77 -16.42 -11.15
C ASN A 206 -38.30 -16.40 -10.69
N ASP A 207 -37.41 -16.81 -11.59
CA ASP A 207 -35.97 -16.92 -11.34
C ASP A 207 -35.27 -15.56 -11.14
N GLU A 208 -35.81 -14.45 -11.67
CA GLU A 208 -35.20 -13.11 -11.54
C GLU A 208 -35.31 -12.53 -10.12
N GLU A 209 -36.23 -13.04 -9.31
CA GLU A 209 -36.38 -12.69 -7.89
C GLU A 209 -35.33 -13.36 -7.00
N CYS A 210 -34.70 -14.45 -7.45
CA CYS A 210 -33.66 -15.17 -6.73
C CYS A 210 -32.28 -14.49 -6.94
N LYS A 211 -32.02 -13.36 -6.26
CA LYS A 211 -30.75 -12.61 -6.37
C LYS A 211 -29.57 -13.24 -5.61
N ALA A 212 -29.23 -14.49 -5.94
CA ALA A 212 -27.97 -15.13 -5.58
C ALA A 212 -27.43 -15.86 -6.83
N GLY A 213 -26.15 -15.62 -7.17
CA GLY A 213 -25.53 -16.26 -8.32
C GLY A 213 -25.65 -17.79 -8.24
N GLN A 214 -26.21 -18.40 -9.30
CA GLN A 214 -26.51 -19.83 -9.46
C GLN A 214 -27.73 -20.38 -8.68
N ALA A 215 -28.75 -19.55 -8.39
CA ALA A 215 -30.05 -20.00 -7.87
C ALA A 215 -31.17 -20.07 -8.95
N PHE A 216 -32.17 -20.95 -8.77
CA PHE A 216 -33.36 -21.13 -9.62
C PHE A 216 -34.63 -21.30 -8.76
N CYS A 217 -35.81 -20.97 -9.31
CA CYS A 217 -37.12 -21.08 -8.67
C CYS A 217 -37.77 -22.44 -8.96
N LEU A 218 -38.26 -23.12 -7.92
CA LEU A 218 -39.09 -24.33 -8.03
C LEU A 218 -40.20 -24.25 -6.98
N ASP A 219 -41.46 -24.55 -7.33
CA ASP A 219 -42.62 -24.44 -6.42
C ASP A 219 -42.68 -23.12 -5.62
N ASN A 220 -42.48 -22.01 -6.34
CA ASN A 220 -42.44 -20.66 -5.78
C ASN A 220 -41.36 -20.44 -4.71
N LYS A 221 -40.23 -21.16 -4.74
CA LYS A 221 -39.13 -21.01 -3.77
C LYS A 221 -37.76 -21.05 -4.48
N CYS A 222 -36.77 -20.34 -3.95
CA CYS A 222 -35.41 -20.34 -4.52
C CYS A 222 -34.55 -21.53 -4.03
N TYR A 223 -33.84 -22.18 -4.96
CA TYR A 223 -32.90 -23.31 -4.76
C TYR A 223 -31.55 -23.02 -5.44
N HIS A 224 -30.44 -23.61 -4.97
CA HIS A 224 -29.08 -23.34 -5.50
C HIS A 224 -28.51 -24.51 -6.32
N HIS A 225 -27.74 -24.25 -7.39
CA HIS A 225 -27.18 -25.26 -8.30
C HIS A 225 -26.20 -26.25 -7.64
N SER A 226 -25.58 -25.91 -6.50
CA SER A 226 -24.75 -26.84 -5.72
C SER A 226 -25.54 -28.01 -5.12
N VAL A 227 -26.88 -27.97 -5.21
CA VAL A 227 -27.79 -29.07 -4.82
C VAL A 227 -27.94 -30.10 -5.95
N ALA A 228 -27.60 -29.76 -7.21
CA ALA A 228 -27.73 -30.68 -8.34
C ALA A 228 -26.70 -31.82 -8.35
N GLY A 229 -25.55 -31.68 -7.68
CA GLY A 229 -24.59 -32.78 -7.50
C GLY A 229 -25.03 -33.85 -6.49
N PHE A 230 -26.17 -33.64 -5.80
CA PHE A 230 -26.61 -34.44 -4.66
C PHE A 230 -27.98 -35.12 -4.84
N LEU A 231 -28.72 -34.82 -5.91
CA LEU A 231 -30.02 -35.44 -6.18
C LEU A 231 -29.92 -36.84 -6.83
N ASP A 232 -28.74 -37.25 -7.29
CA ASP A 232 -28.57 -38.48 -8.08
C ASP A 232 -28.46 -39.79 -7.26
N LYS A 233 -28.71 -39.78 -5.94
CA LYS A 233 -28.55 -41.01 -5.15
C LYS A 233 -29.65 -41.46 -4.19
N PHE A 234 -30.67 -40.66 -3.87
CA PHE A 234 -31.68 -41.09 -2.88
C PHE A 234 -33.10 -40.52 -3.06
N CYS A 235 -33.54 -40.25 -4.29
CA CYS A 235 -34.96 -39.99 -4.57
C CYS A 235 -35.49 -41.03 -5.54
N SER A 236 -36.46 -41.85 -5.10
CA SER A 236 -37.34 -42.57 -6.02
C SER A 236 -38.21 -41.56 -6.77
N GLU A 237 -38.72 -41.93 -7.95
CA GLU A 237 -39.48 -41.10 -8.92
C GLU A 237 -40.72 -40.34 -8.35
N ASP A 238 -41.04 -40.50 -7.07
CA ASP A 238 -42.08 -39.79 -6.32
C ASP A 238 -41.53 -39.07 -5.07
N ILE A 239 -40.44 -38.29 -5.25
CA ILE A 239 -39.78 -37.33 -4.33
C ILE A 239 -40.34 -37.31 -2.88
N ASN A 240 -39.99 -38.31 -2.09
CA ASN A 240 -40.11 -38.30 -0.63
C ASN A 240 -38.76 -38.72 -0.04
N CYS A 241 -37.98 -37.73 0.41
CA CYS A 241 -36.75 -37.98 1.17
C CYS A 241 -37.12 -38.42 2.59
N PHE A 242 -36.91 -39.69 2.95
CA PHE A 242 -37.02 -40.17 4.33
C PHE A 242 -35.63 -40.31 4.95
N GLY A 243 -35.37 -39.58 6.03
CA GLY A 243 -34.18 -39.73 6.88
C GLY A 243 -34.15 -38.68 7.99
N SER A 244 -33.30 -38.91 8.99
CA SER A 244 -33.23 -38.17 10.24
C SER A 244 -32.17 -37.06 10.21
N LEU A 245 -32.50 -35.90 10.76
CA LEU A 245 -31.61 -34.74 10.91
C LEU A 245 -30.68 -34.88 12.13
N LEU A 246 -29.66 -34.01 12.25
CA LEU A 246 -28.78 -34.05 13.43
C LEU A 246 -29.59 -33.87 14.73
N GLY A 247 -29.38 -34.78 15.68
CA GLY A 247 -30.10 -34.83 16.96
C GLY A 247 -31.38 -35.66 16.96
N GLU A 248 -31.87 -36.08 15.80
CA GLU A 248 -33.02 -36.98 15.65
C GLU A 248 -32.60 -38.45 15.77
N LEU A 249 -33.60 -39.31 15.99
CA LEU A 249 -33.40 -40.75 16.20
C LEU A 249 -32.91 -41.42 14.93
N CYS A 250 -31.96 -42.34 15.06
CA CYS A 250 -31.46 -43.19 14.00
C CYS A 250 -31.17 -44.59 14.55
N ASP A 251 -31.18 -45.58 13.66
CA ASP A 251 -30.78 -46.95 13.97
C ASP A 251 -29.44 -47.31 13.30
N ILE A 252 -29.14 -46.76 12.12
CA ILE A 252 -27.87 -46.93 11.39
C ILE A 252 -27.38 -45.59 10.79
N ASP A 253 -26.08 -45.49 10.48
CA ASP A 253 -25.48 -44.28 9.91
C ASP A 253 -26.19 -43.77 8.63
N LYS A 254 -26.76 -44.69 7.85
CA LYS A 254 -27.50 -44.38 6.61
C LYS A 254 -28.84 -43.69 6.85
N ASP A 255 -29.38 -43.74 8.06
CA ASP A 255 -30.62 -43.05 8.41
C ASP A 255 -30.37 -41.55 8.53
N CYS A 256 -29.12 -41.12 8.71
CA CYS A 256 -28.78 -39.72 8.89
C CYS A 256 -28.60 -39.01 7.56
N LEU A 257 -29.50 -38.05 7.28
CA LEU A 257 -29.48 -37.25 6.05
C LEU A 257 -28.23 -36.37 5.88
N PRO A 258 -27.71 -35.70 6.94
CA PRO A 258 -26.57 -34.81 6.81
C PRO A 258 -25.31 -35.56 6.36
N TYR A 259 -24.63 -35.09 5.31
CA TYR A 259 -23.39 -35.70 4.86
C TYR A 259 -22.29 -35.63 5.93
N ASN A 260 -21.48 -36.68 6.07
CA ASN A 260 -20.53 -36.88 7.18
C ASN A 260 -21.18 -36.88 8.56
N SER A 261 -22.38 -37.44 8.68
CA SER A 261 -22.99 -37.79 9.97
C SER A 261 -23.02 -39.31 10.18
N VAL A 262 -23.03 -39.70 11.44
CA VAL A 262 -23.04 -41.08 11.92
C VAL A 262 -24.13 -41.21 12.98
N CYS A 263 -24.71 -42.40 13.09
CA CYS A 263 -25.64 -42.74 14.13
C CYS A 263 -24.87 -43.12 15.39
N SER A 264 -24.81 -42.19 16.35
CA SER A 264 -24.10 -42.37 17.61
C SER A 264 -25.06 -42.14 18.77
N ASP A 265 -25.16 -43.11 19.67
CA ASP A 265 -26.12 -43.13 20.78
C ASP A 265 -27.59 -43.00 20.33
N LYS A 266 -27.96 -43.73 19.26
CA LYS A 266 -29.28 -43.68 18.61
C LYS A 266 -29.69 -42.28 18.13
N LYS A 267 -28.74 -41.37 17.94
CA LYS A 267 -28.98 -40.04 17.37
C LYS A 267 -27.99 -39.71 16.27
N CYS A 268 -28.44 -39.00 15.25
CA CYS A 268 -27.56 -38.52 14.20
C CYS A 268 -26.63 -37.45 14.75
N LYS A 269 -25.31 -37.67 14.66
CA LYS A 269 -24.24 -36.75 15.06
C LYS A 269 -23.23 -36.62 13.94
N CYS A 270 -22.45 -35.54 13.91
CA CYS A 270 -21.36 -35.44 12.92
C CYS A 270 -20.28 -36.50 13.17
N ALA A 271 -19.72 -37.02 12.09
CA ALA A 271 -18.60 -37.95 12.10
C ALA A 271 -17.34 -37.30 12.69
N MET A 272 -16.36 -38.13 13.07
CA MET A 272 -15.07 -37.67 13.61
C MET A 272 -14.42 -36.65 12.67
N ASN A 273 -13.87 -35.55 13.22
CA ASN A 273 -13.34 -34.39 12.48
C ASN A 273 -14.40 -33.52 11.76
N TYR A 274 -15.69 -33.70 12.01
CA TYR A 274 -16.74 -32.83 11.52
C TYR A 274 -17.54 -32.20 12.67
N ARG A 275 -17.93 -30.93 12.51
CA ARG A 275 -18.77 -30.20 13.47
C ARG A 275 -20.13 -29.86 12.90
N ASN A 276 -21.14 -29.77 13.76
CA ASN A 276 -22.46 -29.28 13.38
C ASN A 276 -22.39 -27.78 13.13
N ASN A 277 -22.59 -27.36 11.87
CA ASN A 277 -22.80 -25.95 11.58
C ASN A 277 -24.31 -25.62 11.55
N SER A 278 -25.17 -26.61 11.25
CA SER A 278 -26.62 -26.56 11.44
C SER A 278 -27.17 -27.99 11.57
N ILE A 279 -28.48 -28.16 11.77
CA ILE A 279 -29.13 -29.48 11.76
C ILE A 279 -29.04 -30.21 10.39
N PHE A 280 -28.68 -29.48 9.32
CA PHE A 280 -28.67 -29.99 7.94
C PHE A 280 -27.27 -30.37 7.42
N PHE A 281 -26.19 -29.91 8.05
CA PHE A 281 -24.84 -30.15 7.53
C PHE A 281 -23.76 -30.25 8.61
N CYS A 282 -22.82 -31.16 8.36
CA CYS A 282 -21.59 -31.31 9.11
C CYS A 282 -20.42 -30.74 8.31
N LEU A 283 -19.73 -29.73 8.86
CA LEU A 283 -18.56 -29.11 8.22
C LEU A 283 -17.26 -29.71 8.75
N PRO A 284 -16.22 -29.85 7.91
CA PRO A 284 -14.90 -30.26 8.36
C PRO A 284 -14.37 -29.33 9.47
N SER A 285 -13.83 -29.92 10.52
CA SER A 285 -13.14 -29.23 11.61
C SER A 285 -11.64 -29.36 11.38
N MET A 286 -10.96 -28.23 11.18
CA MET A 286 -9.51 -28.17 10.92
C MET A 286 -8.79 -27.30 11.94
N LEU A 287 -7.50 -27.58 12.16
CA LEU A 287 -6.62 -26.70 12.92
C LEU A 287 -6.53 -25.32 12.25
N ASN A 288 -6.26 -24.28 13.03
CA ASN A 288 -6.25 -22.86 12.64
C ASN A 288 -7.61 -22.30 12.18
N GLN A 289 -8.70 -23.06 12.27
CA GLN A 289 -10.04 -22.52 12.01
C GLN A 289 -10.52 -21.63 13.15
N ASN A 290 -11.37 -20.66 12.83
CA ASN A 290 -11.93 -19.78 13.85
C ASN A 290 -12.78 -20.54 14.86
N CYS A 291 -12.58 -20.24 16.14
CA CYS A 291 -13.33 -20.78 17.26
C CYS A 291 -13.66 -19.67 18.27
N TRP A 292 -14.68 -19.93 19.10
CA TRP A 292 -15.06 -19.02 20.20
C TRP A 292 -15.11 -19.74 21.55
N ILE A 293 -15.33 -21.05 21.52
CA ILE A 293 -15.31 -21.94 22.67
C ILE A 293 -14.61 -23.25 22.28
N ASN A 294 -14.03 -23.95 23.26
CA ASN A 294 -13.34 -25.22 23.03
C ASN A 294 -14.20 -26.27 22.33
N ASN A 295 -15.52 -26.22 22.49
CA ASN A 295 -16.43 -27.16 21.83
C ASN A 295 -16.40 -27.04 20.29
N HIS A 296 -15.94 -25.92 19.73
CA HIS A 296 -15.78 -25.80 18.27
C HIS A 296 -14.59 -26.60 17.73
N CYS A 297 -13.65 -26.98 18.60
CA CYS A 297 -12.45 -27.74 18.27
C CYS A 297 -12.53 -29.20 18.74
N SER A 298 -13.60 -29.58 19.44
CA SER A 298 -13.76 -30.91 20.07
C SER A 298 -13.78 -32.07 19.08
N ALA A 299 -14.11 -31.79 17.81
CA ALA A 299 -14.04 -32.76 16.72
C ALA A 299 -12.60 -33.16 16.35
N ILE A 300 -11.59 -32.38 16.76
CA ILE A 300 -10.15 -32.68 16.59
C ILE A 300 -9.62 -33.18 17.94
N PRO A 301 -9.19 -34.44 18.04
CA PRO A 301 -8.62 -34.97 19.28
C PRO A 301 -7.43 -34.13 19.75
N ASN A 302 -7.38 -33.82 21.05
CA ASN A 302 -6.33 -33.02 21.68
C ASN A 302 -6.19 -31.59 21.16
N ALA A 303 -7.22 -31.01 20.53
CA ALA A 303 -7.27 -29.58 20.21
C ALA A 303 -8.07 -28.78 21.25
N GLU A 304 -7.79 -27.48 21.34
CA GLU A 304 -8.50 -26.49 22.12
C GLU A 304 -8.62 -25.16 21.36
N CYS A 305 -9.52 -24.30 21.82
CA CYS A 305 -9.68 -22.97 21.24
C CYS A 305 -8.73 -22.00 21.96
N SER A 306 -7.72 -21.53 21.24
CA SER A 306 -6.68 -20.61 21.72
C SER A 306 -6.57 -19.45 20.72
N ASP A 307 -6.55 -18.20 21.19
CA ASP A 307 -6.51 -17.01 20.34
C ASP A 307 -7.53 -16.97 19.19
N TYR A 308 -8.76 -17.43 19.48
CA TYR A 308 -9.86 -17.56 18.52
C TYR A 308 -9.59 -18.54 17.38
N GLN A 309 -8.60 -19.43 17.51
CA GLN A 309 -8.28 -20.48 16.56
C GLN A 309 -8.19 -21.86 17.22
N CYS A 310 -8.55 -22.91 16.49
CA CYS A 310 -8.36 -24.28 16.98
C CYS A 310 -6.87 -24.64 16.91
N GLU A 311 -6.24 -24.78 18.06
CA GLU A 311 -4.83 -25.13 18.22
C GLU A 311 -4.70 -26.45 18.99
N CYS A 312 -3.56 -27.12 18.87
CA CYS A 312 -3.29 -28.31 19.68
C CYS A 312 -3.04 -27.93 21.14
N LYS A 313 -3.56 -28.73 22.07
CA LYS A 313 -3.31 -28.57 23.51
C LYS A 313 -1.82 -28.67 23.80
N VAL A 314 -1.41 -28.04 24.90
CA VAL A 314 -0.03 -28.13 25.41
C VAL A 314 0.44 -29.58 25.50
N GLY A 315 1.58 -29.90 24.87
CA GLY A 315 2.11 -31.26 24.77
C GLY A 315 1.77 -31.99 23.46
N TYR A 316 0.96 -31.40 22.58
CA TYR A 316 0.61 -31.93 21.27
C TYR A 316 0.97 -30.95 20.15
N VAL A 317 1.25 -31.46 18.96
CA VAL A 317 1.57 -30.67 17.75
C VAL A 317 0.81 -31.15 16.53
N GLU A 318 0.59 -30.24 15.58
CA GLU A 318 -0.06 -30.55 14.31
C GLU A 318 0.76 -31.58 13.51
N SER A 319 0.23 -32.80 13.33
CA SER A 319 0.78 -33.78 12.42
C SER A 319 0.12 -33.72 11.04
N ASN A 320 -1.15 -33.33 11.00
CA ASN A 320 -1.89 -32.95 9.80
C ASN A 320 -3.04 -31.99 10.21
N PRO A 321 -3.74 -31.35 9.25
CA PRO A 321 -4.77 -30.34 9.53
C PRO A 321 -5.95 -30.80 10.40
N THR A 322 -6.07 -32.10 10.70
CA THR A 322 -7.13 -32.72 11.51
C THR A 322 -6.58 -33.58 12.66
N THR A 323 -5.28 -33.51 12.97
CA THR A 323 -4.66 -34.39 13.98
C THR A 323 -3.60 -33.67 14.79
N CYS A 324 -3.77 -33.71 16.11
CA CYS A 324 -2.77 -33.30 17.08
C CYS A 324 -2.07 -34.53 17.64
N SER A 325 -0.80 -34.70 17.32
CA SER A 325 0.04 -35.83 17.75
C SER A 325 0.88 -35.46 18.98
N PRO A 326 1.08 -36.38 19.94
CA PRO A 326 1.80 -36.12 21.19
C PRO A 326 3.30 -35.88 20.97
N LEU A 327 3.86 -34.96 21.77
CA LEU A 327 5.29 -34.70 21.94
C LEU A 327 5.91 -35.66 22.98
N LEU A 328 7.23 -35.67 23.10
CA LEU A 328 7.93 -36.53 24.07
C LEU A 328 7.46 -36.27 25.51
N GLY A 329 7.30 -37.34 26.29
CA GLY A 329 6.76 -37.32 27.66
C GLY A 329 5.23 -37.16 27.74
N THR A 330 4.54 -37.04 26.60
CA THR A 330 3.07 -36.97 26.54
C THR A 330 2.48 -38.37 26.39
N GLN A 331 1.25 -38.55 26.88
CA GLN A 331 0.53 -39.81 26.83
C GLN A 331 0.24 -40.23 25.37
N CYS A 332 0.37 -41.53 25.10
CA CYS A 332 0.13 -42.13 23.79
C CYS A 332 -0.45 -43.55 23.94
N THR A 333 -1.00 -44.08 22.85
CA THR A 333 -1.65 -45.40 22.81
C THR A 333 -1.13 -46.31 21.70
N LYS A 334 -0.73 -45.75 20.55
CA LYS A 334 -0.21 -46.52 19.41
C LYS A 334 1.29 -46.31 19.25
N LEU A 335 1.99 -47.36 18.82
CA LEU A 335 3.45 -47.37 18.67
C LEU A 335 4.00 -46.17 17.88
N ASP A 336 3.33 -45.82 16.77
CA ASP A 336 3.73 -44.74 15.84
C ASP A 336 2.88 -43.46 15.99
N GLU A 337 2.23 -43.24 17.14
CA GLU A 337 1.36 -42.07 17.36
C GLU A 337 2.14 -40.75 17.55
N CYS A 338 3.38 -40.86 18.03
CA CYS A 338 4.20 -39.75 18.46
C CYS A 338 4.64 -38.86 17.30
N ALA A 339 4.53 -37.54 17.47
CA ALA A 339 4.86 -36.57 16.43
C ALA A 339 6.36 -36.48 16.13
N VAL A 340 7.19 -36.83 17.12
CA VAL A 340 8.64 -36.63 17.06
C VAL A 340 9.31 -37.75 16.27
N ARG A 341 10.14 -37.39 15.29
CA ARG A 341 10.87 -38.38 14.50
C ARG A 341 11.84 -39.18 15.38
N HIS A 342 11.90 -40.50 15.18
CA HIS A 342 12.67 -41.42 16.03
C HIS A 342 12.16 -41.43 17.49
N SER A 343 10.85 -41.25 17.66
CA SER A 343 10.16 -41.52 18.91
C SER A 343 9.12 -42.63 18.71
N ILE A 344 8.85 -43.35 19.78
CA ILE A 344 7.89 -44.45 19.85
C ILE A 344 7.03 -44.28 21.09
N CYS A 345 5.82 -44.80 21.04
CA CYS A 345 5.03 -44.95 22.25
C CYS A 345 5.53 -46.14 23.07
N PHE A 346 6.15 -45.87 24.20
CA PHE A 346 6.67 -46.88 25.12
C PHE A 346 6.13 -46.62 26.53
N ASP A 347 5.60 -47.64 27.18
CA ASP A 347 4.96 -47.56 28.50
C ASP A 347 3.89 -46.43 28.63
N GLY A 348 3.13 -46.22 27.55
CA GLY A 348 2.07 -45.20 27.49
C GLY A 348 2.56 -43.76 27.34
N GLN A 349 3.86 -43.54 27.12
CA GLN A 349 4.44 -42.21 26.87
C GLN A 349 5.29 -42.18 25.60
N CYS A 350 5.34 -41.03 24.95
CA CYS A 350 6.22 -40.82 23.81
C CYS A 350 7.67 -40.68 24.28
N GLU A 351 8.52 -41.62 23.89
CA GLU A 351 9.94 -41.64 24.23
C GLU A 351 10.79 -41.77 22.95
N CYS A 352 12.05 -41.35 23.02
CA CYS A 352 12.96 -41.56 21.89
C CYS A 352 13.21 -43.06 21.70
N SER A 353 13.24 -43.51 20.45
CA SER A 353 13.58 -44.88 20.10
C SER A 353 15.02 -45.23 20.50
N ASP A 354 15.35 -46.52 20.54
CA ASP A 354 16.69 -47.02 20.86
C ASP A 354 17.80 -46.23 20.15
N PHE A 355 18.86 -45.90 20.90
CA PHE A 355 20.02 -45.10 20.47
C PHE A 355 19.72 -43.62 20.16
N PHE A 356 18.60 -43.10 20.65
CA PHE A 356 18.30 -41.68 20.67
C PHE A 356 17.97 -41.22 22.10
N THR A 357 18.34 -39.99 22.44
CA THR A 357 17.96 -39.34 23.69
C THR A 357 17.20 -38.05 23.44
N PRO A 358 16.27 -37.66 24.34
CA PRO A 358 15.54 -36.41 24.21
C PRO A 358 16.51 -35.24 24.35
N GLN A 359 16.63 -34.43 23.30
CA GLN A 359 17.34 -33.14 23.35
C GLN A 359 16.39 -32.03 23.85
N SER A 360 15.12 -32.13 23.47
CA SER A 360 13.99 -31.29 23.85
C SER A 360 12.72 -32.14 23.73
N ASN A 361 11.55 -31.62 24.11
CA ASN A 361 10.28 -32.36 24.00
C ASN A 361 9.83 -32.61 22.56
N ASP A 362 10.42 -31.92 21.58
CA ASP A 362 10.13 -32.02 20.14
C ASP A 362 11.28 -32.64 19.31
N ARG A 363 12.37 -33.07 19.96
CA ARG A 363 13.56 -33.55 19.24
C ARG A 363 14.30 -34.67 19.95
N CYS A 364 14.45 -35.78 19.23
CA CYS A 364 15.37 -36.87 19.57
C CYS A 364 16.74 -36.65 18.92
N ARG A 365 17.82 -36.86 19.68
CA ARG A 365 19.20 -36.78 19.21
C ARG A 365 19.84 -38.17 19.25
N SER A 366 20.49 -38.58 18.16
CA SER A 366 21.21 -39.86 18.10
C SER A 366 22.38 -39.87 19.09
N THR A 367 22.55 -41.00 19.77
CA THR A 367 23.67 -41.28 20.69
C THR A 367 24.60 -42.39 20.16
N LEU A 368 24.55 -42.74 18.87
CA LEU A 368 25.49 -43.69 18.26
C LEU A 368 26.97 -43.35 18.57
N LEU A 369 27.34 -42.07 18.46
CA LEU A 369 28.67 -41.53 18.83
C LEU A 369 28.86 -41.29 20.34
N GLN A 370 28.05 -41.92 21.19
CA GLN A 370 28.21 -42.01 22.64
C GLN A 370 27.82 -43.41 23.13
N LYS A 371 27.77 -44.38 22.21
CA LYS A 371 27.56 -45.78 22.54
C LYS A 371 28.81 -46.31 23.25
N THR A 372 28.60 -47.10 24.29
CA THR A 372 29.68 -47.82 24.95
C THR A 372 30.36 -48.76 23.98
N CYS A 373 31.69 -48.78 24.02
CA CYS A 373 32.53 -49.63 23.19
C CYS A 373 33.67 -50.20 24.04
N GLU A 374 34.13 -51.38 23.68
CA GLU A 374 35.32 -52.01 24.25
C GLU A 374 36.49 -51.99 23.26
N THR A 375 36.17 -52.02 21.97
CA THR A 375 37.14 -51.95 20.88
C THR A 375 36.64 -51.05 19.75
N ASP A 376 37.54 -50.61 18.88
CA ASP A 376 37.18 -49.85 17.68
C ASP A 376 36.17 -50.57 16.77
N ARG A 377 36.07 -51.91 16.86
CA ARG A 377 35.11 -52.71 16.09
C ARG A 377 33.66 -52.43 16.49
N ASP A 378 33.42 -52.05 17.74
CA ASP A 378 32.07 -51.75 18.22
C ASP A 378 31.51 -50.46 17.59
N CYS A 379 32.39 -49.63 17.03
CA CYS A 379 32.09 -48.37 16.38
C CYS A 379 32.13 -48.46 14.83
N VAL A 380 32.35 -49.65 14.25
CA VAL A 380 32.49 -49.86 12.78
C VAL A 380 31.29 -49.35 11.98
N ASN A 381 30.09 -49.41 12.54
CA ASN A 381 28.88 -48.92 11.89
C ASN A 381 28.82 -47.39 11.78
N ILE A 382 29.76 -46.68 12.43
CA ILE A 382 29.94 -45.23 12.36
C ILE A 382 31.28 -44.97 11.67
N LYS A 383 31.23 -44.68 10.36
CA LYS A 383 32.45 -44.42 9.58
C LYS A 383 33.26 -43.27 10.19
N PHE A 384 34.58 -43.43 10.22
CA PHE A 384 35.54 -42.46 10.77
C PHE A 384 35.37 -42.17 12.27
N SER A 385 34.88 -43.15 13.02
CA SER A 385 34.88 -43.16 14.48
C SER A 385 35.84 -44.20 15.05
N TYR A 386 36.19 -44.05 16.33
CA TYR A 386 37.04 -44.96 17.10
C TYR A 386 36.49 -45.09 18.52
N CYS A 387 36.87 -46.14 19.24
CA CYS A 387 36.55 -46.27 20.65
C CYS A 387 37.49 -45.39 21.47
N SER A 388 36.95 -44.35 22.11
CA SER A 388 37.75 -43.43 22.89
C SER A 388 38.27 -44.08 24.17
N ALA A 389 39.26 -43.45 24.80
CA ALA A 389 39.76 -43.86 26.12
C ALA A 389 38.70 -43.83 27.23
N SER A 390 37.54 -43.20 26.99
CA SER A 390 36.39 -43.22 27.90
C SER A 390 35.40 -44.35 27.58
N ASN A 391 35.79 -45.33 26.75
CA ASN A 391 34.93 -46.43 26.29
C ASN A 391 33.66 -45.97 25.57
N LEU A 392 33.75 -44.86 24.81
CA LEU A 392 32.64 -44.32 24.01
C LEU A 392 33.08 -44.11 22.56
N CYS A 393 32.22 -44.46 21.59
CA CYS A 393 32.52 -44.20 20.18
C CYS A 393 32.69 -42.70 19.91
N SER A 394 33.81 -42.24 19.36
CA SER A 394 34.12 -40.81 19.12
C SER A 394 34.70 -40.58 17.73
N CYS A 395 34.60 -39.36 17.19
CA CYS A 395 35.14 -39.06 15.86
C CYS A 395 36.68 -38.98 15.83
N ILE A 396 37.28 -39.51 14.77
CA ILE A 396 38.74 -39.45 14.56
C ILE A 396 39.15 -38.00 14.28
N ARG A 397 40.24 -37.53 14.94
CA ARG A 397 41.02 -36.29 14.70
C ARG A 397 40.36 -35.18 13.86
N ASN A 398 40.08 -34.03 14.49
CA ASN A 398 39.54 -32.80 13.88
C ASN A 398 38.19 -32.94 13.14
N ASN A 399 37.60 -34.12 13.12
CA ASN A 399 36.22 -34.34 12.70
C ASN A 399 35.28 -34.12 13.88
N ILE A 400 34.06 -33.67 13.57
CA ILE A 400 33.01 -33.46 14.57
C ILE A 400 31.82 -34.37 14.31
N ALA A 401 31.08 -34.66 15.38
CA ALA A 401 29.88 -35.48 15.34
C ALA A 401 28.75 -34.73 14.60
N LEU A 402 28.36 -35.24 13.44
CA LEU A 402 27.16 -34.86 12.71
C LEU A 402 25.96 -35.54 13.36
N ASN A 403 25.09 -34.75 14.00
CA ASN A 403 23.85 -35.20 14.64
C ASN A 403 24.00 -36.37 15.63
N GLY A 404 25.22 -36.66 16.10
CA GLY A 404 25.52 -37.80 16.98
C GLY A 404 25.44 -39.18 16.33
N SER A 405 25.35 -39.26 15.00
CA SER A 405 25.23 -40.52 14.24
C SER A 405 26.35 -40.74 13.22
N ALA A 406 27.07 -39.69 12.81
CA ALA A 406 28.17 -39.79 11.84
C ALA A 406 29.27 -38.78 12.15
N CYS A 407 30.46 -38.99 11.57
CA CYS A 407 31.56 -38.02 11.65
C CYS A 407 31.67 -37.24 10.34
N GLY A 408 32.10 -35.98 10.40
CA GLY A 408 32.38 -35.17 9.22
C GLY A 408 33.54 -34.21 9.43
N GLY A 409 34.17 -33.82 8.32
CA GLY A 409 35.29 -32.88 8.28
C GLY A 409 34.85 -31.42 8.33
N LEU A 410 35.57 -30.59 9.09
CA LEU A 410 35.43 -29.13 9.02
C LEU A 410 36.06 -28.56 7.74
N LEU A 411 35.78 -27.30 7.42
CA LEU A 411 36.39 -26.63 6.27
C LEU A 411 37.94 -26.74 6.31
N ASN A 412 38.55 -27.01 5.16
CA ASN A 412 39.97 -27.34 4.96
C ASN A 412 40.48 -28.63 5.66
N GLN A 413 39.61 -29.43 6.27
CA GLN A 413 39.98 -30.75 6.79
C GLN A 413 39.76 -31.85 5.76
N TYR A 414 40.34 -33.01 6.04
CA TYR A 414 40.24 -34.18 5.19
C TYR A 414 38.79 -34.63 5.01
N CYS A 415 38.43 -35.02 3.78
CA CYS A 415 37.12 -35.56 3.43
C CYS A 415 37.25 -36.67 2.38
N SER A 416 36.16 -37.43 2.19
CA SER A 416 36.05 -38.46 1.16
C SER A 416 34.59 -38.75 0.82
N HIS A 417 34.30 -39.64 -0.14
CA HIS A 417 32.93 -40.10 -0.42
C HIS A 417 32.19 -40.58 0.85
N ASP A 418 32.94 -41.20 1.77
CA ASP A 418 32.40 -41.77 3.00
C ASP A 418 32.48 -40.81 4.20
N LEU A 419 33.21 -39.69 4.07
CA LEU A 419 33.41 -38.68 5.10
C LEU A 419 32.97 -37.30 4.56
N PRO A 420 31.70 -36.91 4.77
CA PRO A 420 31.19 -35.65 4.25
C PRO A 420 31.73 -34.45 5.03
N CYS A 421 31.62 -33.28 4.42
CA CYS A 421 31.97 -32.01 5.04
C CYS A 421 30.81 -31.47 5.89
N VAL A 422 31.14 -30.90 7.05
CA VAL A 422 30.17 -30.43 8.05
C VAL A 422 29.73 -29.00 7.78
N THR A 423 30.64 -28.15 7.27
CA THR A 423 30.31 -26.76 6.99
C THR A 423 29.22 -26.68 5.92
N GLU A 424 28.16 -25.93 6.19
CA GLU A 424 27.09 -25.73 5.21
C GLU A 424 27.65 -25.13 3.92
N ASN A 425 27.11 -25.55 2.77
CA ASN A 425 27.60 -25.15 1.45
C ASN A 425 29.09 -25.48 1.21
N SER A 426 29.61 -26.54 1.84
CA SER A 426 30.91 -27.13 1.51
C SER A 426 30.76 -28.47 0.77
N VAL A 427 31.82 -28.86 0.08
CA VAL A 427 31.95 -30.06 -0.74
C VAL A 427 33.38 -30.59 -0.65
N CYS A 428 33.53 -31.90 -0.79
CA CYS A 428 34.85 -32.52 -0.81
C CYS A 428 35.53 -32.34 -2.17
N VAL A 429 36.61 -31.57 -2.22
CA VAL A 429 37.43 -31.34 -3.43
C VAL A 429 38.86 -31.74 -3.10
N ASN A 430 39.44 -32.65 -3.89
CA ASN A 430 40.82 -33.12 -3.70
C ASN A 430 41.13 -33.56 -2.25
N ASN A 431 40.22 -34.31 -1.64
CA ASN A 431 40.28 -34.78 -0.25
C ASN A 431 40.24 -33.68 0.82
N ASN A 432 39.90 -32.42 0.49
CA ASN A 432 39.70 -31.35 1.45
C ASN A 432 38.29 -30.75 1.35
N CYS A 433 37.73 -30.36 2.48
CA CYS A 433 36.45 -29.67 2.52
C CYS A 433 36.59 -28.22 2.07
N GLU A 434 36.03 -27.89 0.91
CA GLU A 434 36.04 -26.56 0.33
C GLU A 434 34.62 -26.02 0.16
N CYS A 435 34.44 -24.71 0.07
CA CYS A 435 33.12 -24.16 -0.24
C CYS A 435 32.67 -24.61 -1.63
N LYS A 436 31.38 -24.93 -1.77
CA LYS A 436 30.74 -25.20 -3.06
C LYS A 436 30.94 -24.01 -3.99
N PHE A 437 30.85 -24.30 -5.30
CA PHE A 437 30.85 -23.26 -6.33
C PHE A 437 29.87 -22.13 -5.97
N PHE A 438 30.27 -20.87 -6.18
CA PHE A 438 29.54 -19.64 -5.80
C PHE A 438 29.55 -19.24 -4.31
N PHE A 439 30.23 -19.97 -3.44
CA PHE A 439 30.40 -19.62 -2.03
C PHE A 439 31.86 -19.37 -1.68
N LYS A 440 32.09 -18.34 -0.86
CA LYS A 440 33.41 -17.94 -0.37
C LYS A 440 33.55 -18.28 1.11
N ASN A 441 34.73 -18.78 1.47
CA ASN A 441 35.10 -18.96 2.86
C ASN A 441 35.31 -17.61 3.55
N SER A 442 34.56 -17.36 4.62
CA SER A 442 34.84 -16.34 5.63
C SER A 442 34.61 -16.97 7.01
N ASP A 443 35.60 -16.88 7.90
CA ASP A 443 35.52 -17.41 9.27
C ASP A 443 35.05 -18.88 9.36
N ALA A 444 35.59 -19.75 8.51
CA ALA A 444 35.25 -21.18 8.43
C ALA A 444 33.78 -21.48 8.08
N LYS A 445 33.08 -20.51 7.47
CA LYS A 445 31.74 -20.63 6.90
C LYS A 445 31.76 -20.26 5.42
N CYS A 446 30.84 -20.83 4.66
CA CYS A 446 30.69 -20.56 3.23
C CYS A 446 29.54 -19.59 2.99
N PHE A 447 29.87 -18.37 2.51
CA PHE A 447 28.89 -17.32 2.21
C PHE A 447 28.74 -17.13 0.70
N PRO A 448 27.53 -16.89 0.17
CA PRO A 448 27.34 -16.63 -1.24
C PRO A 448 28.03 -15.32 -1.66
N LEU A 449 28.63 -15.31 -2.86
CA LEU A 449 29.25 -14.11 -3.42
C LEU A 449 28.23 -12.97 -3.61
N ARG A 450 28.67 -11.73 -3.36
CA ARG A 450 27.89 -10.49 -3.51
C ARG A 450 28.44 -9.58 -4.62
N LEU A 451 27.63 -8.63 -5.08
CA LEU A 451 28.09 -7.59 -6.01
C LEU A 451 29.27 -6.82 -5.40
N GLY A 452 30.30 -6.58 -6.21
CA GLY A 452 31.54 -5.92 -5.81
C GLY A 452 32.59 -6.85 -5.17
N GLU A 453 32.25 -8.10 -4.87
CA GLU A 453 33.21 -9.08 -4.36
C GLU A 453 34.04 -9.72 -5.47
N SER A 454 35.21 -10.23 -5.10
CA SER A 454 36.16 -10.83 -6.02
C SER A 454 35.60 -12.09 -6.68
N CYS A 455 35.81 -12.20 -7.99
CA CYS A 455 35.47 -13.35 -8.82
C CYS A 455 36.63 -13.66 -9.76
N ASP A 456 36.76 -14.93 -10.16
CA ASP A 456 37.75 -15.39 -11.14
C ASP A 456 37.15 -15.48 -12.53
N ASN A 457 35.86 -15.84 -12.64
CA ASN A 457 35.17 -15.98 -13.91
C ASN A 457 33.66 -15.65 -13.78
N ASN A 458 32.96 -15.57 -14.91
CA ASN A 458 31.53 -15.21 -14.93
C ASN A 458 30.63 -16.17 -14.16
N HIS A 459 31.00 -17.46 -14.10
CA HIS A 459 30.22 -18.46 -13.40
C HIS A 459 30.09 -18.07 -11.93
N ASP A 460 31.14 -17.57 -11.30
CA ASP A 460 31.17 -17.22 -9.87
C ASP A 460 30.05 -16.25 -9.44
N CYS A 461 29.55 -15.42 -10.38
CA CYS A 461 28.51 -14.43 -10.13
C CYS A 461 27.09 -14.92 -10.47
N ASN A 462 26.91 -16.18 -10.88
CA ASN A 462 25.64 -16.70 -11.40
C ASN A 462 24.50 -16.75 -10.37
N LEU A 463 24.80 -16.81 -9.08
CA LEU A 463 23.78 -16.69 -8.03
C LEU A 463 23.10 -15.31 -8.01
N ILE A 464 23.77 -14.30 -8.58
CA ILE A 464 23.22 -12.95 -8.73
C ILE A 464 22.66 -12.85 -10.15
N LYS A 465 21.32 -12.86 -10.26
CA LYS A 465 20.63 -12.74 -11.54
C LYS A 465 21.09 -11.47 -12.28
N TYR A 466 21.43 -11.63 -13.56
CA TYR A 466 21.95 -10.57 -14.43
C TYR A 466 23.28 -9.94 -13.98
N ALA A 467 24.15 -10.71 -13.30
CA ALA A 467 25.52 -10.31 -13.01
C ALA A 467 26.56 -11.10 -13.82
N LYS A 468 27.76 -10.53 -13.94
CA LYS A 468 28.95 -11.15 -14.53
C LYS A 468 30.20 -10.76 -13.75
N CYS A 469 31.29 -11.48 -13.99
CA CYS A 469 32.59 -11.06 -13.48
C CYS A 469 33.14 -9.93 -14.37
N SER A 470 33.36 -8.77 -13.77
CA SER A 470 33.92 -7.61 -14.47
C SER A 470 35.41 -7.80 -14.77
N ALA A 471 35.94 -6.98 -15.68
CA ALA A 471 37.37 -6.94 -15.99
C ALA A 471 38.24 -6.61 -14.76
N SER A 472 37.68 -5.97 -13.72
CA SER A 472 38.36 -5.71 -12.44
C SER A 472 38.28 -6.89 -11.46
N ARG A 473 37.90 -8.08 -11.94
CA ARG A 473 37.74 -9.30 -11.15
C ARG A 473 36.75 -9.14 -10.00
N LYS A 474 35.65 -8.42 -10.25
CA LYS A 474 34.56 -8.23 -9.28
C LYS A 474 33.19 -8.52 -9.88
N CYS A 475 32.27 -9.11 -9.12
CA CYS A 475 30.91 -9.32 -9.59
C CYS A 475 30.20 -7.98 -9.83
N SER A 476 29.67 -7.77 -11.03
CA SER A 476 28.99 -6.55 -11.45
C SER A 476 27.78 -6.86 -12.32
N CYS A 477 26.76 -6.00 -12.32
CA CYS A 477 25.61 -6.17 -13.21
C CYS A 477 26.00 -6.18 -14.70
N LEU A 478 25.21 -6.88 -15.51
CA LEU A 478 25.29 -6.83 -16.97
C LEU A 478 25.00 -5.42 -17.48
N ILE A 479 25.40 -5.15 -18.73
CA ILE A 479 25.12 -3.87 -19.40
C ILE A 479 23.60 -3.69 -19.48
N ASN A 480 23.12 -2.48 -19.18
CA ASN A 480 21.69 -2.12 -19.06
C ASN A 480 20.94 -2.74 -17.86
N TYR A 481 21.68 -3.30 -16.89
CA TYR A 481 21.15 -3.71 -15.60
C TYR A 481 21.83 -2.90 -14.48
N VAL A 482 21.05 -2.50 -13.47
CA VAL A 482 21.53 -1.65 -12.37
C VAL A 482 21.44 -2.40 -11.05
N ALA A 483 22.47 -2.27 -10.21
CA ALA A 483 22.47 -2.87 -8.89
C ALA A 483 21.35 -2.26 -8.04
N ARG A 484 20.37 -3.08 -7.65
CA ARG A 484 19.29 -2.66 -6.75
C ARG A 484 19.72 -2.78 -5.29
N ASN A 485 20.49 -3.81 -4.98
CA ASN A 485 21.14 -4.03 -3.69
C ASN A 485 22.42 -4.87 -3.90
N SER A 486 23.08 -5.30 -2.82
CA SER A 486 24.32 -6.09 -2.90
C SER A 486 24.15 -7.50 -3.49
N THR A 487 22.91 -7.96 -3.73
CA THR A 487 22.57 -9.31 -4.16
C THR A 487 21.67 -9.37 -5.40
N SER A 488 21.34 -8.23 -6.03
CA SER A 488 20.43 -8.21 -7.18
C SER A 488 20.70 -7.08 -8.15
N CYS A 489 20.52 -7.39 -9.42
CA CYS A 489 20.55 -6.46 -10.54
C CYS A 489 19.15 -6.38 -11.14
N SER A 490 18.70 -5.16 -11.44
CA SER A 490 17.40 -4.89 -12.05
C SER A 490 17.55 -4.41 -13.50
N PRO A 491 16.76 -4.94 -14.44
CA PRO A 491 16.70 -4.43 -15.82
C PRO A 491 16.24 -2.98 -15.90
N LEU A 492 16.87 -2.22 -16.80
CA LEU A 492 16.38 -0.92 -17.26
C LEU A 492 15.17 -1.07 -18.22
N LEU A 493 14.55 0.04 -18.59
CA LEU A 493 13.44 0.03 -19.56
C LEU A 493 13.90 -0.57 -20.89
N ASP A 494 12.98 -1.31 -21.53
CA ASP A 494 13.15 -2.15 -22.71
C ASP A 494 14.03 -3.40 -22.57
N GLU A 495 14.64 -3.63 -21.40
CA GLU A 495 15.37 -4.86 -21.10
C GLU A 495 14.46 -5.99 -20.65
N ARG A 496 14.98 -7.22 -20.75
CA ARG A 496 14.22 -8.43 -20.44
C ARG A 496 13.91 -8.55 -18.95
N CYS A 497 12.67 -8.89 -18.66
CA CYS A 497 12.16 -9.15 -17.31
C CYS A 497 11.24 -10.38 -17.32
N GLN A 498 10.95 -10.92 -16.13
CA GLN A 498 9.98 -12.00 -15.95
C GLN A 498 8.76 -11.61 -15.10
N VAL A 499 8.94 -10.70 -14.14
CA VAL A 499 7.89 -10.17 -13.27
C VAL A 499 8.08 -8.68 -13.06
N ASP A 500 6.99 -7.97 -12.75
CA ASP A 500 6.96 -6.50 -12.66
C ASP A 500 8.00 -5.96 -11.68
N ASP A 501 8.12 -6.61 -10.52
CA ASP A 501 9.05 -6.21 -9.46
C ASP A 501 10.52 -6.27 -9.88
N GLU A 502 10.90 -6.90 -11.01
CA GLU A 502 12.29 -6.89 -11.48
C GLU A 502 12.72 -5.52 -12.02
N CYS A 503 11.78 -4.76 -12.58
CA CYS A 503 12.08 -3.54 -13.33
C CYS A 503 12.66 -2.43 -12.45
N TYR A 504 13.75 -1.80 -12.90
CA TYR A 504 14.45 -0.78 -12.11
C TYR A 504 13.64 0.51 -11.96
N ALA A 505 12.92 0.91 -13.01
CA ALA A 505 12.19 2.16 -13.02
C ALA A 505 10.92 2.07 -12.16
N ASN A 506 10.69 3.05 -11.29
CA ASN A 506 9.41 3.16 -10.59
C ASN A 506 8.27 3.40 -11.61
N ASN A 507 7.08 2.85 -11.33
CA ASN A 507 5.93 2.88 -12.24
C ASN A 507 6.22 2.20 -13.59
N SER A 508 6.97 1.11 -13.57
CA SER A 508 7.16 0.22 -14.71
C SER A 508 6.77 -1.20 -14.36
N ASP A 509 6.19 -1.90 -15.32
CA ASP A 509 5.75 -3.28 -15.24
C ASP A 509 6.43 -4.12 -16.33
N CYS A 510 6.43 -5.44 -16.16
CA CYS A 510 7.01 -6.37 -17.10
C CYS A 510 6.01 -6.75 -18.19
N ILE A 511 5.92 -5.91 -19.22
CA ILE A 511 4.94 -6.06 -20.29
C ILE A 511 5.61 -6.70 -21.52
N ALA A 512 5.09 -7.85 -21.96
CA ALA A 512 5.63 -8.61 -23.10
C ALA A 512 7.13 -8.94 -22.95
N ASN A 513 7.53 -9.41 -21.76
CA ASN A 513 8.92 -9.75 -21.39
C ASN A 513 9.89 -8.56 -21.42
N LYS A 514 9.41 -7.32 -21.36
CA LYS A 514 10.24 -6.12 -21.29
C LYS A 514 9.75 -5.16 -20.23
N CYS A 515 10.68 -4.50 -19.54
CA CYS A 515 10.33 -3.44 -18.60
C CYS A 515 9.79 -2.24 -19.36
N ARG A 516 8.54 -1.89 -19.12
CA ARG A 516 7.85 -0.75 -19.76
C ARG A 516 7.12 0.05 -18.71
N CYS A 517 6.99 1.35 -18.94
CA CYS A 517 6.19 2.18 -18.05
C CYS A 517 4.76 1.66 -17.99
N ARG A 518 4.18 1.65 -16.78
CA ARG A 518 2.78 1.31 -16.56
C ARG A 518 1.89 2.29 -17.31
N ASP A 519 0.68 1.86 -17.66
CA ASP A 519 -0.35 2.72 -18.22
C ASP A 519 -0.48 4.02 -17.41
N GLY A 520 -0.40 5.16 -18.10
CA GLY A 520 -0.39 6.49 -17.47
C GLY A 520 0.99 7.14 -17.33
N PHE A 521 2.07 6.43 -17.67
CA PHE A 521 3.45 6.91 -17.53
C PHE A 521 4.26 6.74 -18.83
N GLN A 522 5.16 7.68 -19.10
CA GLN A 522 6.08 7.67 -20.24
C GLN A 522 7.54 7.72 -19.80
N VAL A 523 8.43 7.25 -20.67
CA VAL A 523 9.88 7.30 -20.46
C VAL A 523 10.35 8.74 -20.53
N VAL A 524 11.07 9.22 -19.52
CA VAL A 524 11.64 10.58 -19.51
C VAL A 524 13.16 10.54 -19.39
N GLY A 525 13.84 11.08 -20.41
CA GLY A 525 15.30 11.12 -20.47
C GLY A 525 15.90 9.75 -20.74
N SER A 526 16.79 9.27 -19.86
CA SER A 526 17.38 7.93 -19.94
C SER A 526 16.35 6.82 -19.68
N ASN A 527 16.60 5.59 -20.15
CA ASN A 527 15.80 4.36 -19.97
C ASN A 527 15.63 3.88 -18.50
N SER A 528 15.59 4.78 -17.52
CA SER A 528 15.56 4.46 -16.09
C SER A 528 14.38 5.08 -15.33
N ARG A 529 13.53 5.88 -15.99
CA ARG A 529 12.46 6.64 -15.31
C ARG A 529 11.17 6.69 -16.12
N CYS A 530 10.06 6.51 -15.42
CA CYS A 530 8.70 6.68 -15.93
C CYS A 530 8.03 7.87 -15.21
N LYS A 531 7.48 8.82 -15.97
CA LYS A 531 6.77 10.00 -15.45
C LYS A 531 5.40 10.12 -16.14
N SER A 532 4.39 10.54 -15.40
CA SER A 532 3.05 10.81 -15.95
C SER A 532 3.03 12.14 -16.71
N SER A 533 2.34 12.17 -17.86
CA SER A 533 2.10 13.39 -18.64
C SER A 533 1.07 14.27 -17.94
N THR A 534 1.34 15.58 -17.91
CA THR A 534 0.55 16.60 -17.24
C THR A 534 0.26 17.77 -18.17
N LEU A 535 -0.83 18.49 -17.88
CA LEU A 535 -1.11 19.77 -18.53
C LEU A 535 0.09 20.71 -18.35
N GLY A 536 0.55 21.31 -19.45
CA GLY A 536 1.76 22.12 -19.51
C GLY A 536 3.05 21.38 -19.92
N ASP A 537 3.02 20.04 -20.00
CA ASP A 537 4.16 19.28 -20.57
C ASP A 537 4.27 19.52 -22.08
N ARG A 538 5.50 19.42 -22.61
CA ARG A 538 5.77 19.61 -24.04
C ARG A 538 5.18 18.47 -24.88
N CYS A 539 4.64 18.80 -26.04
CA CYS A 539 4.06 17.86 -27.00
C CYS A 539 4.43 18.27 -28.42
N ASN A 540 4.48 17.30 -29.33
CA ASN A 540 4.69 17.50 -30.76
C ASN A 540 3.42 17.16 -31.56
N ILE A 541 2.74 16.09 -31.15
CA ILE A 541 1.53 15.55 -31.76
C ILE A 541 0.42 15.39 -30.72
N PHE A 542 -0.81 15.17 -31.18
CA PHE A 542 -1.98 15.02 -30.30
C PHE A 542 -1.83 13.81 -29.35
N GLU A 543 -1.25 12.72 -29.85
CA GLU A 543 -1.04 11.48 -29.13
C GLU A 543 -0.15 11.66 -27.88
N ASP A 544 0.74 12.65 -27.88
CA ASP A 544 1.61 12.95 -26.72
C ASP A 544 0.78 13.38 -25.50
N CYS A 545 -0.38 13.99 -25.73
CA CYS A 545 -1.31 14.46 -24.71
C CYS A 545 -2.48 13.49 -24.45
N SER A 546 -2.59 12.39 -25.23
CA SER A 546 -3.72 11.45 -25.17
C SER A 546 -3.96 10.83 -23.78
N MET A 547 -2.93 10.80 -22.93
CA MET A 547 -3.00 10.31 -21.55
C MET A 547 -3.75 11.25 -20.60
N ILE A 548 -3.89 12.53 -20.96
CA ILE A 548 -4.69 13.51 -20.25
C ILE A 548 -6.05 13.56 -20.95
N LYS A 549 -7.09 13.01 -20.29
CA LYS A 549 -8.43 12.89 -20.89
C LYS A 549 -8.93 14.25 -21.37
N ASN A 550 -9.40 14.28 -22.62
CA ASN A 550 -9.92 15.46 -23.32
C ASN A 550 -8.92 16.62 -23.47
N SER A 551 -7.61 16.37 -23.46
CA SER A 551 -6.61 17.40 -23.75
C SER A 551 -6.20 17.41 -25.22
N ILE A 552 -5.54 18.50 -25.64
CA ILE A 552 -4.98 18.67 -26.97
C ILE A 552 -3.53 19.17 -26.87
N CYS A 553 -2.73 18.91 -27.90
CA CYS A 553 -1.44 19.58 -28.07
C CYS A 553 -1.67 20.97 -28.67
N SER A 554 -1.25 22.02 -27.96
CA SER A 554 -1.41 23.41 -28.40
C SER A 554 -0.44 23.78 -29.54
N SER A 555 -0.69 24.92 -30.18
CA SER A 555 0.26 25.52 -31.12
C SER A 555 1.62 25.81 -30.50
N ASP A 556 1.65 26.11 -29.20
CA ASP A 556 2.86 26.40 -28.42
C ASP A 556 3.58 25.11 -27.96
N LYS A 557 3.19 23.96 -28.52
CA LYS A 557 3.81 22.66 -28.26
C LYS A 557 3.72 22.26 -26.79
N ILE A 558 2.60 22.56 -26.14
CA ILE A 558 2.28 22.12 -24.77
C ILE A 558 0.88 21.49 -24.68
N CYS A 559 0.70 20.52 -23.79
CA CYS A 559 -0.60 19.89 -23.56
C CYS A 559 -1.54 20.83 -22.79
N ILE A 560 -2.70 21.15 -23.37
CA ILE A 560 -3.71 22.07 -22.80
C ILE A 560 -5.12 21.48 -22.89
N CYS A 561 -6.07 22.05 -22.15
CA CYS A 561 -7.48 21.78 -22.37
C CYS A 561 -8.01 22.55 -23.59
N PRO A 562 -8.86 21.92 -24.42
CA PRO A 562 -9.51 22.59 -25.55
C PRO A 562 -10.57 23.60 -25.06
N PRO A 563 -11.08 24.47 -25.95
CA PRO A 563 -12.15 25.42 -25.62
C PRO A 563 -13.39 24.72 -25.06
N ASN A 564 -14.05 25.36 -24.08
CA ASN A 564 -15.18 24.81 -23.31
C ASN A 564 -14.81 23.59 -22.43
N TYR A 565 -13.54 23.42 -22.07
CA TYR A 565 -13.11 22.47 -21.05
C TYR A 565 -12.35 23.20 -19.95
N PHE A 566 -12.60 22.83 -18.69
CA PHE A 566 -11.81 23.30 -17.55
C PHE A 566 -10.76 22.29 -17.13
N ALA A 567 -9.61 22.80 -16.73
CA ALA A 567 -8.60 21.98 -16.08
C ALA A 567 -9.03 21.70 -14.63
N VAL A 568 -9.13 20.41 -14.29
CA VAL A 568 -9.31 19.95 -12.91
C VAL A 568 -7.95 19.43 -12.43
N GLY A 569 -7.18 20.34 -11.82
CA GLY A 569 -5.78 20.10 -11.51
C GLY A 569 -4.92 19.98 -12.78
N ARG A 570 -3.88 19.14 -12.74
CA ARG A 570 -2.92 18.99 -13.85
C ARG A 570 -3.16 17.79 -14.77
N TYR A 571 -4.22 17.02 -14.53
CA TYR A 571 -4.38 15.69 -15.13
C TYR A 571 -5.69 15.49 -15.90
N PHE A 572 -6.63 16.43 -15.84
CA PHE A 572 -7.95 16.25 -16.42
C PHE A 572 -8.50 17.52 -17.04
N CYS A 573 -9.12 17.38 -18.21
CA CYS A 573 -9.94 18.39 -18.84
C CYS A 573 -11.41 17.96 -18.81
N THR A 574 -12.24 18.75 -18.13
CA THR A 574 -13.64 18.42 -17.89
C THR A 574 -14.57 19.28 -18.76
N PRO A 575 -15.48 18.66 -19.55
CA PRO A 575 -16.48 19.34 -20.37
C PRO A 575 -17.34 20.36 -19.60
N LEU A 576 -17.45 21.57 -20.14
CA LEU A 576 -18.36 22.63 -19.71
C LEU A 576 -19.65 22.64 -20.54
N ILE A 577 -20.55 23.60 -20.29
CA ILE A 577 -21.75 23.78 -21.13
C ILE A 577 -21.35 23.92 -22.61
N ASN A 578 -22.09 23.27 -23.50
CA ASN A 578 -21.86 23.15 -24.94
C ASN A 578 -20.61 22.34 -25.37
N ALA A 579 -19.80 21.83 -24.45
CA ALA A 579 -18.73 20.90 -24.76
C ALA A 579 -19.28 19.50 -25.06
N THR A 580 -18.53 18.74 -25.85
CA THR A 580 -18.89 17.38 -26.23
C THR A 580 -18.85 16.42 -25.05
N CYS A 581 -19.90 15.61 -24.91
CA CYS A 581 -20.03 14.58 -23.88
C CYS A 581 -20.67 13.32 -24.45
N SER A 582 -20.42 12.18 -23.81
CA SER A 582 -21.07 10.90 -24.13
C SER A 582 -22.11 10.50 -23.06
N ASN A 583 -21.95 10.99 -21.83
CA ASN A 583 -22.85 10.74 -20.72
C ASN A 583 -22.70 11.83 -19.65
N ASP A 584 -23.64 11.86 -18.70
CA ASP A 584 -23.70 12.85 -17.63
C ASP A 584 -22.45 12.92 -16.75
N LEU A 585 -21.79 11.77 -16.51
CA LEU A 585 -20.62 11.69 -15.62
C LEU A 585 -19.40 12.39 -16.22
N GLU A 586 -19.41 12.70 -17.50
CA GLU A 586 -18.34 13.45 -18.15
C GLU A 586 -18.47 14.96 -17.94
N CYS A 587 -19.66 15.48 -17.68
CA CYS A 587 -19.88 16.92 -17.50
C CYS A 587 -19.35 17.42 -16.14
N LEU A 588 -19.04 18.72 -16.04
CA LEU A 588 -18.37 19.33 -14.89
C LEU A 588 -18.96 19.00 -13.51
N ASN A 589 -20.28 18.96 -13.39
CA ASN A 589 -20.95 18.69 -12.12
C ASN A 589 -22.34 18.08 -12.33
N ASP A 590 -22.93 17.59 -11.24
CA ASP A 590 -24.23 16.90 -11.25
C ASP A 590 -25.43 17.78 -11.64
N LEU A 591 -25.28 19.10 -11.80
CA LEU A 591 -26.35 19.96 -12.33
C LEU A 591 -26.37 19.98 -13.86
N PHE A 592 -25.38 19.35 -14.50
CA PHE A 592 -25.26 19.25 -15.94
C PHE A 592 -25.81 17.89 -16.39
N HIS A 593 -26.30 17.83 -17.61
CA HIS A 593 -26.84 16.64 -18.25
C HIS A 593 -26.37 16.61 -19.70
N CYS A 594 -26.00 15.44 -20.19
CA CYS A 594 -25.55 15.28 -21.56
C CYS A 594 -26.75 15.10 -22.49
N VAL A 595 -27.03 16.10 -23.32
CA VAL A 595 -28.16 16.11 -24.26
C VAL A 595 -27.65 16.54 -25.62
N ASP A 596 -27.97 15.77 -26.66
CA ASP A 596 -27.50 15.98 -28.04
C ASP A 596 -25.96 16.10 -28.11
N ASP A 597 -25.28 15.16 -27.47
CA ASP A 597 -23.81 15.08 -27.35
C ASP A 597 -23.17 16.33 -26.72
N LYS A 598 -23.94 17.17 -26.02
CA LYS A 598 -23.47 18.39 -25.37
C LYS A 598 -23.89 18.50 -23.93
N CYS A 599 -23.00 18.98 -23.08
CA CYS A 599 -23.37 19.29 -21.69
C CYS A 599 -24.31 20.49 -21.65
N GLN A 600 -25.44 20.33 -20.99
CA GLN A 600 -26.46 21.37 -20.79
C GLN A 600 -26.94 21.37 -19.33
N CYS A 601 -27.61 22.42 -18.88
CA CYS A 601 -28.20 22.44 -17.55
C CYS A 601 -29.38 21.47 -17.45
N LYS A 602 -29.53 20.79 -16.30
CA LYS A 602 -30.71 19.99 -15.98
C LYS A 602 -32.00 20.84 -15.99
N SER A 603 -33.14 20.17 -16.21
CA SER A 603 -34.46 20.83 -16.24
C SER A 603 -34.72 21.67 -14.98
N GLY A 604 -35.22 22.90 -15.16
CA GLY A 604 -35.44 23.87 -14.08
C GLY A 604 -34.21 24.70 -13.70
N TYR A 605 -33.07 24.49 -14.36
CA TYR A 605 -31.85 25.27 -14.20
C TYR A 605 -31.48 25.97 -15.51
N THR A 606 -30.83 27.12 -15.37
CA THR A 606 -30.37 27.96 -16.46
C THR A 606 -28.91 28.33 -16.26
N PRO A 607 -28.12 28.43 -17.34
CA PRO A 607 -26.70 28.72 -17.22
C PRO A 607 -26.51 30.19 -16.83
N ILE A 608 -25.81 30.43 -15.72
CA ILE A 608 -25.34 31.78 -15.35
C ILE A 608 -23.95 32.07 -15.93
N SER A 609 -23.16 31.02 -16.18
CA SER A 609 -21.84 31.02 -16.81
C SER A 609 -21.58 29.63 -17.40
N VAL A 610 -20.54 29.48 -18.22
CA VAL A 610 -20.23 28.20 -18.91
C VAL A 610 -19.95 27.02 -17.97
N ASP A 611 -19.54 27.30 -16.72
CA ASP A 611 -19.23 26.33 -15.67
C ASP A 611 -20.35 26.15 -14.64
N ARG A 612 -21.48 26.88 -14.75
CA ARG A 612 -22.46 26.94 -13.67
C ARG A 612 -23.90 27.05 -14.13
N CYS A 613 -24.72 26.17 -13.55
CA CYS A 613 -26.17 26.19 -13.67
C CYS A 613 -26.79 26.67 -12.35
N ILE A 614 -27.78 27.55 -12.43
CA ILE A 614 -28.54 28.02 -11.27
C ILE A 614 -30.04 27.80 -11.51
N LYS A 615 -30.79 27.54 -10.44
CA LYS A 615 -32.25 27.39 -10.52
C LYS A 615 -32.86 28.68 -11.08
N GLN A 616 -33.72 28.55 -12.09
CA GLN A 616 -34.26 29.70 -12.83
C GLN A 616 -34.96 30.74 -11.93
N SER A 617 -35.58 30.29 -10.84
CA SER A 617 -36.25 31.15 -9.85
C SER A 617 -35.30 32.04 -9.03
N LEU A 618 -34.00 31.74 -9.02
CA LEU A 618 -32.97 32.46 -8.27
C LEU A 618 -32.21 33.48 -9.13
N MET A 619 -32.50 33.57 -10.43
CA MET A 619 -31.82 34.51 -11.33
C MET A 619 -32.46 35.90 -11.32
N TYR A 620 -31.61 36.91 -11.19
CA TYR A 620 -31.97 38.31 -11.37
C TYR A 620 -32.44 38.57 -12.81
N SER A 621 -33.56 39.30 -12.92
CA SER A 621 -34.12 39.69 -14.21
C SER A 621 -33.56 41.05 -14.62
N CYS A 622 -33.38 41.25 -15.92
CA CYS A 622 -32.89 42.49 -16.50
C CYS A 622 -33.61 42.80 -17.81
N LYS A 623 -33.71 44.08 -18.14
CA LYS A 623 -34.08 44.58 -19.46
C LYS A 623 -32.86 44.97 -20.29
N ASP A 624 -31.84 45.50 -19.63
CA ASP A 624 -30.56 45.86 -20.21
C ASP A 624 -29.43 45.63 -19.19
N ILE A 625 -28.18 45.82 -19.63
CA ILE A 625 -26.97 45.53 -18.84
C ILE A 625 -26.84 46.42 -17.58
N SER A 626 -27.50 47.58 -17.52
CA SER A 626 -27.44 48.48 -16.37
C SER A 626 -28.22 47.98 -15.15
N GLU A 627 -29.15 47.04 -15.36
CA GLU A 627 -29.89 46.37 -14.29
C GLU A 627 -29.11 45.18 -13.70
N CYS A 628 -27.95 44.84 -14.26
CA CYS A 628 -27.01 43.86 -13.73
C CYS A 628 -25.89 44.55 -12.91
N SER A 629 -25.03 43.77 -12.23
CA SER A 629 -24.06 44.31 -11.26
C SER A 629 -23.07 45.31 -11.86
N ASP A 630 -22.20 44.85 -12.77
CA ASP A 630 -21.22 45.71 -13.45
C ASP A 630 -21.10 45.31 -14.92
N SER A 631 -20.91 46.31 -15.79
CA SER A 631 -20.95 46.12 -17.25
C SER A 631 -19.74 45.39 -17.83
N TRP A 632 -18.69 45.18 -17.03
CA TRP A 632 -17.50 44.46 -17.48
C TRP A 632 -17.65 42.96 -17.26
N HIS A 633 -18.32 42.57 -16.19
CA HIS A 633 -18.43 41.16 -15.83
C HIS A 633 -19.75 40.50 -16.18
N TRP A 634 -20.81 41.29 -16.37
CA TRP A 634 -22.17 40.83 -16.59
C TRP A 634 -22.71 41.21 -17.95
N ASN A 635 -23.67 40.42 -18.43
CA ASN A 635 -24.50 40.67 -19.59
C ASN A 635 -25.96 40.43 -19.25
N CYS A 636 -26.87 41.15 -19.93
CA CYS A 636 -28.28 40.79 -19.92
C CYS A 636 -28.56 39.84 -21.09
N ALA A 637 -28.86 38.57 -20.79
CA ALA A 637 -29.20 37.59 -21.80
C ALA A 637 -30.55 37.94 -22.47
N THR A 638 -30.76 37.47 -23.70
CA THR A 638 -32.03 37.66 -24.44
C THR A 638 -33.25 37.10 -23.72
N SER A 639 -33.05 36.19 -22.77
CA SER A 639 -34.08 35.68 -21.85
C SER A 639 -34.48 36.68 -20.75
N GLY A 640 -33.92 37.89 -20.74
CA GLY A 640 -34.14 38.91 -19.71
C GLY A 640 -33.54 38.56 -18.35
N LYS A 641 -32.40 37.85 -18.32
CA LYS A 641 -31.71 37.39 -17.11
C LYS A 641 -30.25 37.83 -17.10
N CYS A 642 -29.74 38.24 -15.95
CA CYS A 642 -28.32 38.58 -15.79
C CYS A 642 -27.46 37.31 -15.79
N VAL A 643 -26.46 37.28 -16.66
CA VAL A 643 -25.48 36.19 -16.81
C VAL A 643 -24.07 36.77 -16.86
N CYS A 644 -23.05 35.96 -16.57
CA CYS A 644 -21.67 36.40 -16.73
C CYS A 644 -21.31 36.59 -18.21
N HIS A 645 -20.36 37.48 -18.49
CA HIS A 645 -19.73 37.57 -19.80
C HIS A 645 -19.04 36.24 -20.17
N VAL A 646 -18.81 35.99 -21.47
CA VAL A 646 -18.26 34.72 -22.00
C VAL A 646 -16.89 34.36 -21.40
N ASP A 647 -16.07 35.35 -21.08
CA ASP A 647 -14.73 35.17 -20.50
C ASP A 647 -14.74 35.20 -18.96
N ASN A 648 -15.92 35.13 -18.34
CA ASN A 648 -16.07 35.21 -16.89
C ASN A 648 -16.89 34.02 -16.37
N VAL A 649 -16.62 33.66 -15.12
CA VAL A 649 -17.33 32.59 -14.42
C VAL A 649 -18.08 33.15 -13.23
N ALA A 650 -19.26 32.61 -12.94
CA ALA A 650 -19.98 32.96 -11.73
C ALA A 650 -19.28 32.31 -10.53
N ILE A 651 -19.04 33.01 -9.42
CA ILE A 651 -18.79 32.37 -8.12
C ILE A 651 -20.12 32.06 -7.42
N ASN A 652 -21.10 32.94 -7.60
CA ASN A 652 -22.43 32.84 -7.01
C ASN A 652 -23.43 33.57 -7.92
N SER A 653 -24.70 33.66 -7.50
CA SER A 653 -25.77 34.30 -8.27
C SER A 653 -25.59 35.80 -8.54
N SER A 654 -24.61 36.44 -7.91
CA SER A 654 -24.38 37.89 -7.91
C SER A 654 -22.92 38.31 -8.12
N THR A 655 -21.99 37.36 -8.33
CA THR A 655 -20.58 37.67 -8.55
C THR A 655 -20.02 36.86 -9.72
N CYS A 656 -19.45 37.56 -10.70
CA CYS A 656 -18.71 36.98 -11.82
C CYS A 656 -17.24 37.39 -11.69
N LEU A 657 -16.31 36.46 -11.89
CA LEU A 657 -14.88 36.74 -11.98
C LEU A 657 -14.32 36.46 -13.37
N PRO A 658 -13.34 37.24 -13.84
CA PRO A 658 -12.64 37.00 -15.08
C PRO A 658 -11.80 35.71 -15.06
N SER A 659 -11.99 34.90 -16.09
CA SER A 659 -11.09 33.83 -16.49
C SER A 659 -9.86 34.41 -17.21
N LEU A 660 -8.89 33.58 -17.58
CA LEU A 660 -7.74 34.04 -18.35
C LEU A 660 -8.19 34.72 -19.65
N ASN A 661 -7.59 35.86 -19.96
CA ASN A 661 -8.00 36.84 -20.99
C ASN A 661 -9.33 37.59 -20.71
N GLY A 662 -10.03 37.29 -19.62
CA GLY A 662 -11.12 38.12 -19.10
C GLY A 662 -10.61 39.49 -18.66
N TYR A 663 -11.49 40.49 -18.68
CA TYR A 663 -11.14 41.85 -18.27
C TYR A 663 -10.98 41.96 -16.75
N CYS A 664 -9.99 42.73 -16.31
CA CYS A 664 -9.73 42.97 -14.88
C CYS A 664 -9.16 44.38 -14.65
N TRP A 665 -9.15 44.82 -13.39
CA TRP A 665 -8.51 46.04 -12.93
C TRP A 665 -7.68 45.86 -11.64
N ARG A 666 -7.75 44.69 -10.99
CA ARG A 666 -6.87 44.25 -9.90
C ARG A 666 -6.56 42.77 -10.02
N ASP A 667 -5.40 42.38 -9.54
CA ASP A 667 -4.92 40.98 -9.56
C ASP A 667 -5.87 40.03 -8.81
N ASP A 668 -6.50 40.50 -7.72
CA ASP A 668 -7.41 39.72 -6.88
C ASP A 668 -8.75 39.36 -7.57
N GLN A 669 -9.01 39.90 -8.76
CA GLN A 669 -10.19 39.57 -9.54
C GLN A 669 -10.00 38.35 -10.42
N CYS A 670 -8.76 38.01 -10.77
CA CYS A 670 -8.49 36.92 -11.68
C CYS A 670 -8.77 35.58 -11.01
N MET A 671 -9.66 34.79 -11.60
CA MET A 671 -10.12 33.54 -10.97
C MET A 671 -9.03 32.47 -10.89
N ALA A 672 -8.08 32.48 -11.83
CA ALA A 672 -7.08 31.43 -11.96
C ALA A 672 -5.96 31.67 -10.95
N GLU A 673 -5.62 30.66 -10.16
CA GLU A 673 -4.46 30.75 -9.29
C GLU A 673 -3.19 31.00 -10.12
N ASN A 674 -2.27 31.81 -9.56
CA ASN A 674 -1.06 32.25 -10.23
C ASN A 674 -1.32 33.05 -11.53
N SER A 675 -2.39 33.83 -11.56
CA SER A 675 -2.62 34.86 -12.57
C SER A 675 -2.65 36.25 -11.93
N ASP A 676 -2.28 37.27 -12.70
CA ASP A 676 -2.31 38.69 -12.35
C ASP A 676 -3.05 39.47 -13.43
N CYS A 677 -3.49 40.68 -13.08
CA CYS A 677 -4.12 41.59 -13.99
C CYS A 677 -3.07 42.39 -14.75
N THR A 678 -2.79 42.01 -15.99
CA THR A 678 -1.79 42.66 -16.85
C THR A 678 -2.47 43.22 -18.09
N ASP A 679 -2.25 44.51 -18.38
CA ASP A 679 -2.92 45.21 -19.49
C ASP A 679 -4.46 45.06 -19.48
N TYR A 680 -5.07 45.18 -18.30
CA TYR A 680 -6.52 44.98 -18.08
C TYR A 680 -7.03 43.57 -18.45
N ARG A 681 -6.14 42.57 -18.48
CA ARG A 681 -6.45 41.17 -18.78
C ARG A 681 -5.86 40.23 -17.74
N CYS A 682 -6.62 39.22 -17.34
CA CYS A 682 -6.09 38.17 -16.49
C CYS A 682 -5.10 37.30 -17.28
N ARG A 683 -3.84 37.27 -16.86
CA ARG A 683 -2.78 36.45 -17.48
C ARG A 683 -2.00 35.70 -16.42
N CYS A 684 -1.45 34.55 -16.78
CA CYS A 684 -0.59 33.80 -15.86
C CYS A 684 0.65 34.65 -15.47
N LYS A 685 1.08 34.47 -14.21
CA LYS A 685 2.29 35.07 -13.67
C LYS A 685 3.53 34.66 -14.46
N PRO A 686 4.63 35.44 -14.41
CA PRO A 686 5.91 35.01 -14.95
C PRO A 686 6.31 33.61 -14.41
N ALA A 687 6.84 32.76 -15.29
CA ALA A 687 7.14 31.33 -15.06
C ALA A 687 5.92 30.38 -15.01
N PHE A 688 4.71 30.87 -15.30
CA PHE A 688 3.51 30.04 -15.45
C PHE A 688 2.95 30.14 -16.86
N VAL A 689 2.41 29.02 -17.36
CA VAL A 689 1.73 28.94 -18.65
C VAL A 689 0.26 28.60 -18.47
N ALA A 690 -0.59 29.18 -19.32
CA ALA A 690 -2.02 28.90 -19.34
C ALA A 690 -2.25 27.52 -19.96
N VAL A 691 -2.87 26.61 -19.20
CA VAL A 691 -3.23 25.26 -19.69
C VAL A 691 -4.73 25.09 -19.88
N ALA A 692 -5.53 26.02 -19.35
CA ALA A 692 -6.96 26.18 -19.56
C ALA A 692 -7.34 27.61 -19.12
N ASN A 693 -8.52 28.10 -19.48
CA ASN A 693 -8.96 29.45 -19.08
C ASN A 693 -9.05 29.65 -17.57
N ASN A 694 -9.10 28.57 -16.78
CA ASN A 694 -9.19 28.59 -15.33
C ASN A 694 -7.88 28.19 -14.61
N HIS A 695 -6.79 27.87 -15.32
CA HIS A 695 -5.62 27.26 -14.69
C HIS A 695 -4.27 27.64 -15.32
N CYS A 696 -3.34 28.03 -14.45
CA CYS A 696 -1.94 28.33 -14.78
C CYS A 696 -1.02 27.27 -14.15
N VAL A 697 -0.08 26.72 -14.92
CA VAL A 697 0.87 25.69 -14.45
C VAL A 697 2.29 26.22 -14.51
N PHE A 698 3.08 25.96 -13.47
CA PHE A 698 4.49 26.32 -13.42
C PHE A 698 5.27 25.52 -14.47
N GLN A 699 6.01 26.20 -15.34
CA GLN A 699 6.85 25.57 -16.35
C GLN A 699 8.32 25.69 -15.95
N VAL A 700 8.99 24.54 -15.80
CA VAL A 700 10.45 24.49 -15.62
C VAL A 700 11.06 24.63 -17.01
N GLU A 701 11.88 25.66 -17.23
CA GLU A 701 12.65 25.84 -18.48
C GLU A 701 13.60 24.68 -18.77
#